data_AF-A0A978UKA4-F1
#
_entry.id   AF-A0A978UKA4-F1
#
_cell.length_a   1.000
_cell.length_b   1.000
_cell.length_c   1.000
_cell.angle_alpha   90.00
_cell.angle_beta   90.00
_cell.angle_gamma   90.00
#
_symmetry.space_group_name_H-M   'P 1'
#
loop_
_entity.id
_entity.type
_entity.pdbx_description
1 polymer ?
#
loop_
_entity_poly.entity_id
_entity_poly.type
_entity_poly.pdbx_seq_one_letter_code
_entity_poly.pdbx_strand_id
1 'polypeptide(L)'
;MKKTSARKERVGAGGSLVDLVFSWSIQDVLNKDIYKGQVEKIPMTFSCKTEYLNSFIPPFLEELHTYLMSNMTVLDQAPLCEIKSVEKDKDYKLPKDLLYDVTLEKGKYEPEFGDLFAITDVRPKYAGDLDRPQRPYLIAHVQGIYTDEAGIPVAYSILSSKPVLDEYSLDVEMNTENRTRITLFAVKLINLKTNVRIWNALNRVQDEQSVDILQKVLQPETMDAENCIVCHFTKSNNSYLDVRTRISSSDLNEFQKAVVLRCIGTRECDHQNSFKLIWGPPGTGKTKTLGFLLHSLLTMKCRTLTCAPTNIAVLEVTRRLMNNVTESLEDHTYGLGDIVLLGNKKRMNIDDHDELFDIFLDNRADILDKCFNPLSGWTSSLNSMICLLKDPEEQYQLYLKQREEEDDEEDDANFADEEENFKTENGKNINNNQEEDVGDELSKVKQRKKVWNKVIVQILKENKSKKKPKNILSMQKQNQSNHNDKECDPPLSFEEFVKSRYDCIGERLCLWIESLYTHLPTSFISLEVARKMIKARESLRSFVALLQNVRSGVLKEVFNEDVMFNISSTDCLDLVMFNTSRINCLALLLSLPQSFNIPFFEKKWEVKRFCLENTLLIFCTVSSSSKLYATAPFELLVIDEAAQLKECESAIPLQLPGIRHAILIGDERQLPAMVESKISERVELGRSLFERFALQGYKKHLLSVQHRMHPSISLFPNREFYGGQILDGQNVQERSYSRRFLQDKMYGCYSFINVAQGKEDFDERHSRRNMVEVAVVSEIVECLYKVSVRTVDGFQGGEEDVIIISTVRCNGIGSVGFLSNRQRANVALTRARYCLWILGNEGTLVNSNSIWKKVVNDAKDRGCFHNAHEKKNLAHAITDSLIDLNQLNVLTNMNSLLFKEARWKVCFNDAFWKSMARFKNNELFKKVLSLLENLSCGQRQHDECRNVIGHDRTCSHLLECYRVDNQLHLAWFIDIAPMDNSHYYTQVVKVWDILPLSAVQKLADQLDVMFGNYTVDKMNRCKHKFTEGNLVVPMKWPMDSSSQSLTNSLASLSLREGYKAYPTNYKNHSKPQTGKSGRRRNWAFK
;
A
#
# COMPACT_ATOMS: atom_id res chain seq x y z
N MET A 1 -51.34 -48.41 6.45
CA MET A 1 -51.53 -47.67 7.71
C MET A 1 -50.17 -47.14 8.19
N LYS A 2 -50.07 -45.82 8.35
CA LYS A 2 -49.22 -45.01 9.26
C LYS A 2 -47.69 -45.24 9.35
N LYS A 3 -46.96 -44.23 8.84
CA LYS A 3 -45.83 -43.46 9.40
C LYS A 3 -45.11 -44.02 10.65
N THR A 4 -43.77 -44.01 10.59
CA THR A 4 -42.92 -43.38 11.63
C THR A 4 -41.50 -43.04 11.12
N SER A 5 -41.24 -41.72 11.08
CA SER A 5 -39.97 -40.99 11.24
C SER A 5 -38.65 -41.62 10.77
N ALA A 6 -38.15 -41.11 9.63
CA ALA A 6 -36.73 -40.95 9.39
C ALA A 6 -36.11 -40.12 10.54
N ARG A 7 -35.30 -40.78 11.37
CA ARG A 7 -34.46 -40.11 12.36
C ARG A 7 -33.34 -39.44 11.56
N LYS A 8 -33.36 -38.10 11.51
CA LYS A 8 -32.18 -37.30 11.14
C LYS A 8 -31.05 -37.70 12.08
N GLU A 9 -30.13 -38.53 11.61
CA GLU A 9 -28.82 -38.63 12.22
C GLU A 9 -28.12 -37.28 12.03
N ARG A 10 -27.78 -36.67 13.17
CA ARG A 10 -26.98 -35.46 13.25
C ARG A 10 -25.61 -35.78 12.68
N VAL A 11 -25.29 -35.17 11.54
CA VAL A 11 -23.93 -35.13 10.98
C VAL A 11 -23.03 -34.41 11.99
N GLY A 12 -22.18 -35.17 12.67
CA GLY A 12 -21.16 -34.65 13.57
C GLY A 12 -20.02 -33.99 12.80
N ALA A 13 -19.49 -32.92 13.37
CA ALA A 13 -18.49 -32.01 12.82
C ALA A 13 -17.22 -32.70 12.30
N GLY A 14 -16.84 -32.40 11.06
CA GLY A 14 -15.58 -32.84 10.44
C GLY A 14 -15.60 -32.95 8.92
N GLY A 15 -16.38 -32.13 8.21
CA GLY A 15 -16.32 -32.02 6.75
C GLY A 15 -15.31 -30.96 6.29
N SER A 16 -14.79 -31.08 5.06
CA SER A 16 -13.99 -30.02 4.44
C SER A 16 -14.87 -28.79 4.17
N LEU A 17 -14.31 -27.58 4.33
CA LEU A 17 -15.01 -26.35 3.94
C LEU A 17 -15.43 -26.39 2.47
N VAL A 18 -14.60 -27.00 1.63
CA VAL A 18 -14.86 -27.13 0.19
C VAL A 18 -16.12 -27.95 -0.06
N ASP A 19 -16.31 -29.06 0.67
CA ASP A 19 -17.51 -29.90 0.56
C ASP A 19 -18.77 -29.13 0.97
N LEU A 20 -18.67 -28.30 2.02
CA LEU A 20 -19.78 -27.45 2.45
C LEU A 20 -20.14 -26.42 1.36
N VAL A 21 -19.14 -25.76 0.77
CA VAL A 21 -19.37 -24.79 -0.32
C VAL A 21 -19.95 -25.50 -1.55
N PHE A 22 -19.48 -26.71 -1.88
CA PHE A 22 -20.05 -27.53 -2.97
C PHE A 22 -21.51 -27.95 -2.72
N SER A 23 -21.95 -27.96 -1.47
CA SER A 23 -23.34 -28.27 -1.13
C SER A 23 -24.32 -27.12 -1.37
N TRP A 24 -23.83 -25.89 -1.56
CA TRP A 24 -24.69 -24.73 -1.81
C TRP A 24 -25.17 -24.68 -3.25
N SER A 25 -26.48 -24.61 -3.46
CA SER A 25 -27.07 -24.29 -4.76
C SER A 25 -26.92 -22.79 -5.08
N ILE A 26 -27.07 -22.38 -6.35
CA ILE A 26 -27.12 -20.94 -6.70
C ILE A 26 -28.23 -20.22 -5.91
N GLN A 27 -29.39 -20.86 -5.73
CA GLN A 27 -30.49 -20.28 -4.96
C GLN A 27 -30.09 -20.06 -3.50
N ASP A 28 -29.34 -21.00 -2.91
CA ASP A 28 -28.79 -20.83 -1.56
C ASP A 28 -27.78 -19.69 -1.51
N VAL A 29 -26.86 -19.61 -2.47
CA VAL A 29 -25.84 -18.54 -2.54
C VAL A 29 -26.48 -17.16 -2.71
N LEU A 30 -27.55 -17.03 -3.50
CA LEU A 30 -28.25 -15.76 -3.71
C LEU A 30 -29.24 -15.40 -2.60
N ASN A 31 -29.50 -16.32 -1.66
CA ASN A 31 -30.42 -16.10 -0.55
C ASN A 31 -29.75 -15.34 0.60
N LYS A 32 -30.05 -14.04 0.70
CA LYS A 32 -29.55 -13.13 1.76
C LYS A 32 -29.97 -13.51 3.19
N ASP A 33 -31.00 -14.33 3.35
CA ASP A 33 -31.56 -14.68 4.65
C ASP A 33 -31.17 -16.11 5.09
N ILE A 34 -30.28 -16.81 4.38
CA ILE A 34 -30.01 -18.24 4.64
C ILE A 34 -29.48 -18.51 6.05
N TYR A 35 -28.62 -17.64 6.60
CA TYR A 35 -28.09 -17.75 7.96
C TYR A 35 -28.85 -16.88 8.99
N LYS A 36 -29.97 -16.28 8.60
CA LYS A 36 -30.74 -15.42 9.51
C LYS A 36 -31.28 -16.22 10.69
N GLY A 37 -30.97 -15.77 11.90
CA GLY A 37 -31.34 -16.45 13.14
C GLY A 37 -30.48 -17.67 13.49
N GLN A 38 -29.46 -18.00 12.67
CA GLN A 38 -28.48 -19.05 12.96
C GLN A 38 -27.16 -18.50 13.53
N VAL A 39 -26.94 -17.19 13.39
CA VAL A 39 -25.72 -16.51 13.84
C VAL A 39 -25.97 -15.82 15.17
N GLU A 40 -25.31 -16.33 16.21
CA GLU A 40 -25.37 -15.77 17.58
C GLU A 40 -24.23 -14.77 17.83
N LYS A 41 -24.41 -13.92 18.84
CA LYS A 41 -23.37 -12.96 19.25
C LYS A 41 -22.14 -13.70 19.80
N ILE A 42 -20.95 -13.35 19.33
CA ILE A 42 -19.71 -13.95 19.81
C ILE A 42 -19.47 -13.56 21.29
N PRO A 43 -19.38 -14.53 22.22
CA PRO A 43 -19.17 -14.26 23.64
C PRO A 43 -17.88 -13.49 23.95
N MET A 44 -17.85 -12.82 25.11
CA MET A 44 -16.62 -12.21 25.65
C MET A 44 -15.72 -13.23 26.37
N THR A 45 -16.34 -14.26 26.95
CA THR A 45 -15.72 -15.30 27.79
C THR A 45 -16.21 -16.66 27.34
N PHE A 46 -15.39 -17.70 27.52
CA PHE A 46 -15.68 -19.05 27.03
C PHE A 46 -15.40 -20.08 28.12
N SER A 47 -16.22 -21.12 28.23
CA SER A 47 -16.05 -22.18 29.23
C SER A 47 -14.99 -23.21 28.84
N CYS A 48 -14.84 -23.48 27.54
CA CYS A 48 -13.89 -24.46 27.01
C CYS A 48 -13.39 -24.10 25.60
N LYS A 49 -12.32 -24.77 25.16
CA LYS A 49 -11.72 -24.60 23.82
C LYS A 49 -12.72 -24.89 22.70
N THR A 50 -13.54 -25.93 22.87
CA THR A 50 -14.55 -26.32 21.88
C THR A 50 -15.63 -25.25 21.71
N GLU A 51 -16.13 -24.67 22.80
CA GLU A 51 -17.08 -23.56 22.74
C GLU A 51 -16.47 -22.34 22.06
N TYR A 52 -15.21 -22.00 22.41
CA TYR A 52 -14.47 -20.91 21.81
C TYR A 52 -14.41 -21.03 20.28
N LEU A 53 -13.86 -22.13 19.77
CA LEU A 53 -13.68 -22.33 18.33
C LEU A 53 -15.03 -22.40 17.60
N ASN A 54 -16.02 -23.11 18.17
CA ASN A 54 -17.34 -23.26 17.55
C ASN A 54 -18.13 -21.95 17.47
N SER A 55 -17.91 -21.01 18.39
CA SER A 55 -18.61 -19.71 18.39
C SER A 55 -18.35 -18.88 17.13
N PHE A 56 -17.20 -19.09 16.46
CA PHE A 56 -16.84 -18.37 15.24
C PHE A 56 -17.36 -19.03 13.97
N ILE A 57 -17.74 -20.32 14.01
CA ILE A 57 -18.11 -21.08 12.80
C ILE A 57 -19.33 -20.48 12.09
N PRO A 58 -20.49 -20.23 12.74
CA PRO A 58 -21.65 -19.67 12.04
C PRO A 58 -21.42 -18.26 11.47
N PRO A 59 -20.86 -17.29 12.24
CA PRO A 59 -20.54 -15.96 11.68
C PRO A 59 -19.53 -16.02 10.53
N PHE A 60 -18.54 -16.92 10.61
CA PHE A 60 -17.55 -17.13 9.55
C PHE A 60 -18.19 -17.66 8.25
N LEU A 61 -19.11 -18.62 8.37
CA LEU A 61 -19.82 -19.16 7.20
C LEU A 61 -20.74 -18.13 6.55
N GLU A 62 -21.43 -17.31 7.35
CA GLU A 62 -22.24 -16.19 6.86
C GLU A 62 -21.39 -15.13 6.14
N GLU A 63 -20.20 -14.84 6.65
CA GLU A 63 -19.24 -13.94 5.99
C GLU A 63 -18.77 -14.50 4.65
N LEU A 64 -18.39 -15.78 4.62
CA LEU A 64 -17.98 -16.48 3.39
C LEU A 64 -19.12 -16.52 2.37
N HIS A 65 -20.33 -16.81 2.82
CA HIS A 65 -21.53 -16.83 1.99
C HIS A 65 -21.81 -15.46 1.39
N THR A 66 -21.79 -14.40 2.20
CA THR A 66 -21.97 -13.02 1.72
C THR A 66 -20.89 -12.62 0.71
N TYR A 67 -19.64 -13.02 0.94
CA TYR A 67 -18.55 -12.76 0.01
C TYR A 67 -18.76 -13.46 -1.35
N LEU A 68 -19.15 -14.75 -1.32
CA LEU A 68 -19.48 -15.51 -2.53
C LEU A 68 -20.68 -14.88 -3.26
N MET A 69 -21.75 -14.55 -2.54
CA MET A 69 -22.95 -13.90 -3.07
C MET A 69 -22.60 -12.58 -3.76
N SER A 70 -21.77 -11.73 -3.13
CA SER A 70 -21.37 -10.44 -3.68
C SER A 70 -20.60 -10.62 -5.00
N ASN A 71 -19.70 -11.60 -5.09
CA ASN A 71 -19.01 -11.91 -6.34
C ASN A 71 -19.96 -12.49 -7.41
N MET A 72 -20.98 -13.26 -7.01
CA MET A 72 -22.00 -13.75 -7.94
C MET A 72 -22.84 -12.62 -8.57
N THR A 73 -22.96 -11.45 -7.92
CA THR A 73 -23.69 -10.30 -8.50
C THR A 73 -22.93 -9.55 -9.59
N VAL A 74 -21.61 -9.76 -9.71
CA VAL A 74 -20.71 -9.07 -10.66
C VAL A 74 -20.00 -10.06 -11.60
N LEU A 75 -20.67 -11.18 -11.93
CA LEU A 75 -20.11 -12.27 -12.75
C LEU A 75 -19.71 -11.85 -14.16
N ASP A 76 -20.33 -10.82 -14.73
CA ASP A 76 -19.98 -10.28 -16.05
C ASP A 76 -18.53 -9.76 -16.11
N GLN A 77 -17.99 -9.35 -14.96
CA GLN A 77 -16.64 -8.82 -14.79
C GLN A 77 -15.66 -9.88 -14.26
N ALA A 78 -16.14 -11.08 -13.93
CA ALA A 78 -15.33 -12.13 -13.34
C ALA A 78 -14.27 -12.62 -14.33
N PRO A 79 -13.03 -12.89 -13.87
CA PRO A 79 -12.01 -13.53 -14.69
C PRO A 79 -12.49 -14.89 -15.21
N LEU A 80 -12.25 -15.17 -16.48
CA LEU A 80 -12.63 -16.43 -17.13
C LEU A 80 -11.48 -17.00 -17.96
N CYS A 81 -11.40 -18.33 -18.01
CA CYS A 81 -10.50 -19.07 -18.88
C CYS A 81 -11.30 -20.10 -19.69
N GLU A 82 -10.87 -20.35 -20.93
CA GLU A 82 -11.39 -21.46 -21.73
C GLU A 82 -10.61 -22.74 -21.40
N ILE A 83 -11.33 -23.86 -21.28
CA ILE A 83 -10.77 -25.17 -20.94
C ILE A 83 -10.46 -25.94 -22.23
N LYS A 84 -9.22 -26.38 -22.38
CA LYS A 84 -8.74 -27.16 -23.54
C LYS A 84 -8.97 -28.65 -23.39
N SER A 85 -8.57 -29.21 -22.25
CA SER A 85 -8.76 -30.62 -21.92
C SER A 85 -9.04 -30.81 -20.44
N VAL A 86 -9.75 -31.89 -20.14
CA VAL A 86 -10.04 -32.36 -18.78
C VAL A 86 -9.74 -33.85 -18.76
N GLU A 87 -8.80 -34.26 -17.92
CA GLU A 87 -8.38 -35.65 -17.75
C GLU A 87 -8.63 -36.08 -16.30
N LYS A 88 -8.96 -37.35 -16.06
CA LYS A 88 -9.10 -37.85 -14.69
C LYS A 88 -7.71 -37.94 -14.06
N ASP A 89 -7.55 -37.36 -12.87
CA ASP A 89 -6.32 -37.50 -12.09
C ASP A 89 -6.15 -38.98 -11.67
N LYS A 90 -4.91 -39.40 -11.41
CA LYS A 90 -4.59 -40.75 -10.91
C LYS A 90 -5.29 -41.07 -9.60
N ASP A 91 -5.53 -40.05 -8.78
CA ASP A 91 -6.20 -40.17 -7.48
C ASP A 91 -7.74 -40.07 -7.55
N TYR A 92 -8.32 -40.03 -8.76
CA TYR A 92 -9.77 -39.98 -8.97
C TYR A 92 -10.51 -41.18 -8.34
N LYS A 93 -11.47 -40.92 -7.45
CA LYS A 93 -12.32 -41.95 -6.83
C LYS A 93 -13.81 -41.55 -6.88
N LEU A 94 -14.69 -42.55 -6.84
CA LEU A 94 -16.14 -42.37 -6.74
C LEU A 94 -16.64 -42.94 -5.39
N PRO A 95 -17.65 -42.32 -4.74
CA PRO A 95 -18.35 -41.09 -5.14
C PRO A 95 -17.65 -39.79 -4.66
N LYS A 96 -16.54 -39.88 -3.92
CA LYS A 96 -15.76 -38.76 -3.38
C LYS A 96 -14.36 -38.74 -3.98
N ASP A 97 -13.70 -37.58 -3.97
CA ASP A 97 -12.37 -37.33 -4.56
C ASP A 97 -12.39 -37.30 -6.10
N LEU A 98 -13.29 -36.47 -6.65
CA LEU A 98 -13.47 -36.23 -8.08
C LEU A 98 -12.38 -35.30 -8.62
N LEU A 99 -11.14 -35.79 -8.64
CA LEU A 99 -9.95 -35.05 -9.06
C LEU A 99 -9.74 -35.12 -10.57
N TYR A 100 -9.45 -33.98 -11.18
CA TYR A 100 -9.19 -33.86 -12.61
C TYR A 100 -7.98 -32.96 -12.87
N ASP A 101 -7.23 -33.29 -13.90
CA ASP A 101 -6.20 -32.45 -14.47
C ASP A 101 -6.78 -31.66 -15.65
N VAL A 102 -6.70 -30.33 -15.57
CA VAL A 102 -7.30 -29.42 -16.53
C VAL A 102 -6.22 -28.58 -17.19
N THR A 103 -6.24 -28.54 -18.52
CA THR A 103 -5.42 -27.62 -19.31
C THR A 103 -6.28 -26.45 -19.79
N LEU A 104 -5.72 -25.24 -19.73
CA LEU A 104 -6.44 -24.00 -20.06
C LEU A 104 -5.84 -23.30 -21.28
N GLU A 105 -6.67 -22.57 -22.01
CA GLU A 105 -6.19 -21.62 -23.01
C GLU A 105 -5.40 -20.49 -22.33
N LYS A 106 -4.34 -20.00 -23.02
CA LYS A 106 -3.57 -18.87 -22.53
C LYS A 106 -4.44 -17.61 -22.57
N GLY A 107 -4.97 -17.23 -21.41
CA GLY A 107 -5.82 -16.06 -21.23
C GLY A 107 -5.12 -14.90 -20.51
N LYS A 108 -5.87 -13.83 -20.27
CA LYS A 108 -5.43 -12.69 -19.43
C LYS A 108 -5.38 -13.03 -17.93
N TYR A 109 -5.99 -14.15 -17.55
CA TYR A 109 -6.13 -14.60 -16.18
C TYR A 109 -5.44 -15.96 -16.02
N GLU A 110 -4.64 -16.10 -14.96
CA GLU A 110 -4.01 -17.37 -14.57
C GLU A 110 -4.64 -17.83 -13.25
N PRO A 111 -5.24 -19.03 -13.19
CA PRO A 111 -5.72 -19.60 -11.94
C PRO A 111 -4.64 -19.74 -10.88
N GLU A 112 -5.05 -19.57 -9.64
CA GLU A 112 -4.22 -19.75 -8.45
C GLU A 112 -4.77 -20.87 -7.55
N PHE A 113 -3.88 -21.47 -6.75
CA PHE A 113 -4.26 -22.45 -5.73
C PHE A 113 -5.36 -21.87 -4.81
N GLY A 114 -6.43 -22.64 -4.63
CA GLY A 114 -7.58 -22.27 -3.82
C GLY A 114 -8.66 -21.50 -4.56
N ASP A 115 -8.51 -21.21 -5.86
CA ASP A 115 -9.60 -20.63 -6.64
C ASP A 115 -10.79 -21.59 -6.74
N LEU A 116 -11.99 -21.03 -6.64
CA LEU A 116 -13.27 -21.70 -6.87
C LEU A 116 -13.82 -21.26 -8.23
N PHE A 117 -14.07 -22.22 -9.11
CA PHE A 117 -14.62 -22.00 -10.45
C PHE A 117 -16.06 -22.47 -10.55
N ALA A 118 -16.84 -21.75 -11.35
CA ALA A 118 -17.98 -22.31 -12.05
C ALA A 118 -17.50 -22.75 -13.44
N ILE A 119 -17.59 -24.05 -13.73
CA ILE A 119 -17.38 -24.62 -15.06
C ILE A 119 -18.73 -24.63 -15.77
N THR A 120 -18.78 -24.04 -16.96
CA THR A 120 -20.00 -23.88 -17.75
C THR A 120 -19.67 -23.77 -19.24
N ASP A 121 -20.62 -24.09 -20.11
CA ASP A 121 -20.50 -23.97 -21.57
C ASP A 121 -20.90 -22.59 -22.12
N VAL A 122 -21.21 -21.63 -21.23
CA VAL A 122 -21.54 -20.26 -21.60
C VAL A 122 -20.65 -19.27 -20.87
N ARG A 123 -20.42 -18.12 -21.49
CA ARG A 123 -19.89 -16.95 -20.79
C ARG A 123 -21.01 -16.24 -20.02
N PRO A 124 -21.08 -16.35 -18.69
CA PRO A 124 -22.18 -15.78 -17.92
C PRO A 124 -22.11 -14.25 -17.92
N LYS A 125 -23.27 -13.61 -18.06
CA LYS A 125 -23.46 -12.17 -17.84
C LYS A 125 -24.13 -11.91 -16.49
N TYR A 126 -24.98 -12.83 -16.03
CA TYR A 126 -25.65 -12.74 -14.74
C TYR A 126 -25.67 -14.11 -14.06
N ALA A 127 -25.89 -14.15 -12.74
CA ALA A 127 -25.91 -15.42 -11.98
C ALA A 127 -26.91 -16.45 -12.50
N GLY A 128 -28.04 -16.01 -13.06
CA GLY A 128 -29.04 -16.89 -13.67
C GLY A 128 -28.55 -17.62 -14.93
N ASP A 129 -27.47 -17.17 -15.57
CA ASP A 129 -26.89 -17.88 -16.72
C ASP A 129 -26.28 -19.23 -16.33
N LEU A 130 -25.93 -19.40 -15.05
CA LEU A 130 -25.40 -20.66 -14.53
C LEU A 130 -26.52 -21.67 -14.21
N ASP A 131 -27.75 -21.21 -13.89
CA ASP A 131 -28.88 -22.06 -13.47
C ASP A 131 -29.84 -22.41 -14.63
N ARG A 132 -29.29 -22.88 -15.76
CA ARG A 132 -30.08 -23.19 -16.96
C ARG A 132 -30.65 -24.62 -16.90
N PRO A 133 -31.97 -24.82 -17.13
CA PRO A 133 -32.54 -26.16 -17.17
C PRO A 133 -31.91 -26.94 -18.35
N GLN A 134 -31.26 -28.07 -18.05
CA GLN A 134 -30.58 -29.02 -18.95
C GLN A 134 -29.10 -28.76 -19.30
N ARG A 135 -28.47 -27.68 -18.84
CA ARG A 135 -27.01 -27.46 -18.96
C ARG A 135 -26.44 -27.03 -17.61
N PRO A 136 -26.19 -28.00 -16.71
CA PRO A 136 -25.83 -27.69 -15.33
C PRO A 136 -24.42 -27.14 -15.24
N TYR A 137 -24.26 -26.00 -14.58
CA TYR A 137 -22.95 -25.55 -14.12
C TYR A 137 -22.37 -26.54 -13.10
N LEU A 138 -21.05 -26.56 -13.02
CA LEU A 138 -20.31 -27.38 -12.06
C LEU A 138 -19.40 -26.48 -11.24
N ILE A 139 -19.34 -26.71 -9.93
CA ILE A 139 -18.36 -26.01 -9.09
C ILE A 139 -17.10 -26.86 -8.98
N ALA A 140 -15.93 -26.24 -9.14
CA ALA A 140 -14.64 -26.88 -9.00
C ALA A 140 -13.68 -26.02 -8.16
N HIS A 141 -12.76 -26.64 -7.43
CA HIS A 141 -11.77 -25.99 -6.57
C HIS A 141 -10.36 -26.39 -6.97
N VAL A 142 -9.48 -25.41 -7.23
CA VAL A 142 -8.09 -25.65 -7.64
C VAL A 142 -7.26 -26.14 -6.45
N GLN A 143 -6.79 -27.38 -6.53
CA GLN A 143 -5.94 -28.02 -5.52
C GLN A 143 -4.46 -28.03 -5.88
N GLY A 144 -4.10 -27.94 -7.16
CA GLY A 144 -2.71 -28.02 -7.59
C GLY A 144 -2.45 -27.26 -8.88
N ILE A 145 -1.19 -26.88 -9.08
CA ILE A 145 -0.71 -26.26 -10.32
C ILE A 145 0.55 -27.01 -10.74
N TYR A 146 0.52 -27.61 -11.93
CA TYR A 146 1.68 -28.23 -12.54
C TYR A 146 2.39 -27.20 -13.42
N THR A 147 3.68 -27.01 -13.21
CA THR A 147 4.50 -26.04 -13.96
C THR A 147 5.61 -26.75 -14.74
N ASP A 148 6.02 -26.16 -15.86
CA ASP A 148 7.20 -26.61 -16.61
C ASP A 148 8.52 -26.21 -15.90
N GLU A 149 9.67 -26.54 -16.52
CA GLU A 149 11.00 -26.19 -16.01
C GLU A 149 11.24 -24.68 -15.92
N ALA A 150 10.51 -23.87 -16.70
CA ALA A 150 10.55 -22.42 -16.65
C ALA A 150 9.59 -21.83 -15.57
N GLY A 151 8.84 -22.68 -14.87
CA GLY A 151 7.87 -22.29 -13.85
C GLY A 151 6.54 -21.77 -14.41
N ILE A 152 6.27 -22.00 -15.69
CA ILE A 152 5.03 -21.60 -16.36
C ILE A 152 3.97 -22.68 -16.10
N PRO A 153 2.75 -22.33 -15.66
CA PRO A 153 1.66 -23.30 -15.48
C PRO A 153 1.31 -24.01 -16.80
N VAL A 154 1.26 -25.33 -16.76
CA VAL A 154 0.90 -26.21 -17.90
C VAL A 154 -0.46 -26.86 -17.69
N ALA A 155 -0.75 -27.28 -16.46
CA ALA A 155 -2.01 -27.92 -16.09
C ALA A 155 -2.38 -27.60 -14.64
N TYR A 156 -3.66 -27.79 -14.30
CA TYR A 156 -4.23 -27.49 -13.00
C TYR A 156 -4.96 -28.71 -12.47
N SER A 157 -4.63 -29.15 -11.26
CA SER A 157 -5.39 -30.20 -10.56
C SER A 157 -6.58 -29.53 -9.86
N ILE A 158 -7.80 -29.97 -10.20
CA ILE A 158 -9.05 -29.46 -9.66
C ILE A 158 -9.83 -30.58 -8.97
N LEU A 159 -10.51 -30.23 -7.88
CA LEU A 159 -11.53 -31.06 -7.26
C LEU A 159 -12.90 -30.57 -7.71
N SER A 160 -13.72 -31.45 -8.27
CA SER A 160 -15.06 -31.11 -8.74
C SER A 160 -16.17 -31.50 -7.75
N SER A 161 -17.26 -30.73 -7.74
CA SER A 161 -18.49 -31.01 -6.98
C SER A 161 -19.28 -32.22 -7.50
N LYS A 162 -19.19 -32.51 -8.81
CA LYS A 162 -19.82 -33.67 -9.48
C LYS A 162 -18.95 -34.18 -10.64
N PRO A 163 -19.19 -35.39 -11.16
CA PRO A 163 -18.44 -35.90 -12.31
C PRO A 163 -18.56 -34.99 -13.54
N VAL A 164 -17.43 -34.55 -14.11
CA VAL A 164 -17.41 -33.68 -15.29
C VAL A 164 -17.92 -34.41 -16.53
N LEU A 165 -17.67 -35.73 -16.61
CA LEU A 165 -17.87 -36.54 -17.81
C LEU A 165 -19.29 -37.08 -18.02
N ASP A 166 -20.14 -37.12 -16.97
CA ASP A 166 -21.54 -37.55 -17.10
C ASP A 166 -22.50 -36.41 -17.49
N GLU A 167 -22.15 -35.15 -17.20
CA GLU A 167 -22.96 -33.96 -17.54
C GLU A 167 -22.53 -33.32 -18.88
N TYR A 168 -21.28 -33.56 -19.33
CA TYR A 168 -20.71 -33.06 -20.59
C TYR A 168 -20.01 -34.21 -21.31
N SER A 169 -20.78 -35.02 -22.06
CA SER A 169 -20.24 -36.15 -22.82
C SER A 169 -19.15 -35.68 -23.79
N LEU A 170 -17.87 -35.84 -23.41
CA LEU A 170 -16.70 -35.65 -24.26
C LEU A 170 -16.34 -36.94 -25.02
N ASP A 171 -17.24 -37.93 -25.03
CA ASP A 171 -17.10 -39.15 -25.82
C ASP A 171 -17.17 -38.81 -27.32
N VAL A 172 -15.97 -38.68 -27.88
CA VAL A 172 -15.72 -38.81 -29.32
C VAL A 172 -15.94 -40.29 -29.67
N GLU A 173 -17.20 -40.72 -29.74
CA GLU A 173 -17.53 -41.84 -30.61
C GLU A 173 -17.56 -41.31 -32.04
N MET A 174 -16.57 -41.75 -32.81
CA MET A 174 -16.45 -41.47 -34.24
C MET A 174 -17.68 -42.00 -34.95
N ASN A 175 -18.68 -41.15 -35.22
CA ASN A 175 -19.46 -41.15 -36.44
C ASN A 175 -20.48 -40.01 -36.48
N THR A 176 -20.67 -39.50 -37.70
CA THR A 176 -21.60 -38.46 -38.17
C THR A 176 -21.13 -37.01 -38.05
N GLU A 177 -20.82 -36.49 -39.23
CA GLU A 177 -20.49 -35.12 -39.59
C GLU A 177 -21.59 -34.16 -39.11
N ASN A 178 -21.18 -33.07 -38.43
CA ASN A 178 -21.97 -31.96 -37.87
C ASN A 178 -22.34 -32.01 -36.37
N ARG A 179 -21.34 -32.03 -35.47
CA ARG A 179 -21.51 -31.47 -34.12
C ARG A 179 -20.35 -30.55 -33.73
N THR A 180 -20.70 -29.30 -33.43
CA THR A 180 -19.81 -28.26 -32.88
C THR A 180 -19.22 -28.74 -31.55
N ARG A 181 -17.89 -28.68 -31.39
CA ARG A 181 -17.22 -28.87 -30.09
C ARG A 181 -17.84 -27.92 -29.06
N ILE A 182 -18.25 -28.46 -27.91
CA ILE A 182 -18.74 -27.64 -26.79
C ILE A 182 -17.52 -27.06 -26.10
N THR A 183 -17.34 -25.74 -26.20
CA THR A 183 -16.31 -25.01 -25.46
C THR A 183 -16.74 -24.85 -24.01
N LEU A 184 -15.87 -25.24 -23.07
CA LEU A 184 -16.10 -25.05 -21.63
C LEU A 184 -15.29 -23.85 -21.13
N PHE A 185 -15.89 -23.09 -20.20
CA PHE A 185 -15.28 -21.95 -19.53
C PHE A 185 -15.18 -22.22 -18.03
N ALA A 186 -14.04 -21.91 -17.45
CA ALA A 186 -13.84 -21.80 -16.01
C ALA A 186 -13.96 -20.33 -15.60
N VAL A 187 -15.04 -19.99 -14.88
CA VAL A 187 -15.33 -18.63 -14.41
C VAL A 187 -14.97 -18.54 -12.93
N LYS A 188 -14.06 -17.62 -12.57
CA LYS A 188 -13.62 -17.43 -11.19
C LYS A 188 -14.76 -16.86 -10.34
N LEU A 189 -15.10 -17.57 -9.26
CA LEU A 189 -16.06 -17.09 -8.26
C LEU A 189 -15.34 -16.36 -7.13
N ILE A 190 -14.52 -17.08 -6.37
CA ILE A 190 -13.75 -16.56 -5.22
C ILE A 190 -12.46 -17.36 -5.05
N ASN A 191 -11.55 -16.90 -4.18
CA ASN A 191 -10.43 -17.72 -3.72
C ASN A 191 -10.66 -18.15 -2.26
N LEU A 192 -10.73 -19.46 -2.03
CA LEU A 192 -11.03 -20.07 -0.73
C LEU A 192 -9.80 -20.29 0.16
N LYS A 193 -8.58 -19.98 -0.31
CA LYS A 193 -7.34 -20.34 0.40
C LYS A 193 -7.30 -19.87 1.86
N THR A 194 -7.63 -18.61 2.11
CA THR A 194 -7.65 -18.05 3.48
C THR A 194 -8.78 -18.67 4.30
N ASN A 195 -9.95 -18.86 3.70
CA ASN A 195 -11.13 -19.43 4.35
C ASN A 195 -10.89 -20.88 4.78
N VAL A 196 -10.29 -21.71 3.93
CA VAL A 196 -9.90 -23.09 4.24
C VAL A 196 -8.92 -23.12 5.41
N ARG A 197 -7.96 -22.19 5.47
CA ARG A 197 -7.00 -22.12 6.58
C ARG A 197 -7.66 -21.75 7.91
N ILE A 198 -8.60 -20.81 7.90
CA ILE A 198 -9.38 -20.44 9.09
C ILE A 198 -10.25 -21.63 9.52
N TRP A 199 -10.97 -22.25 8.59
CA TRP A 199 -11.81 -23.43 8.86
C TRP A 199 -11.01 -24.58 9.47
N ASN A 200 -9.85 -24.89 8.91
CA ASN A 200 -8.98 -25.95 9.41
C ASN A 200 -8.47 -25.64 10.81
N ALA A 201 -8.18 -24.37 11.12
CA ALA A 201 -7.82 -23.97 12.47
C ALA A 201 -9.01 -24.11 13.43
N LEU A 202 -10.22 -23.68 13.04
CA LEU A 202 -11.40 -23.77 13.91
C LEU A 202 -11.83 -25.22 14.18
N ASN A 203 -11.64 -26.14 13.22
CA ASN A 203 -12.05 -27.54 13.34
C ASN A 203 -10.91 -28.49 13.76
N ARG A 204 -9.75 -27.96 14.16
CA ARG A 204 -8.62 -28.83 14.53
C ARG A 204 -8.88 -29.49 15.88
N VAL A 205 -9.08 -30.81 15.86
CA VAL A 205 -9.11 -31.62 17.09
C VAL A 205 -7.67 -31.81 17.56
N GLN A 206 -7.34 -31.24 18.71
CA GLN A 206 -6.09 -31.51 19.43
C GLN A 206 -6.43 -32.12 20.79
N ASP A 207 -5.55 -32.98 21.31
CA ASP A 207 -5.68 -33.54 22.65
C ASP A 207 -5.77 -32.41 23.69
N GLU A 208 -6.84 -32.44 24.49
CA GLU A 208 -7.09 -31.49 25.60
C GLU A 208 -5.96 -31.47 26.65
N GLN A 209 -5.08 -32.48 26.63
CA GLN A 209 -3.96 -32.65 27.56
C GLN A 209 -2.72 -31.82 27.20
N SER A 210 -2.68 -31.15 26.05
CA SER A 210 -1.59 -30.25 25.69
C SER A 210 -1.72 -28.90 26.42
N VAL A 211 -0.64 -28.42 27.06
CA VAL A 211 -0.59 -27.13 27.77
C VAL A 211 -0.57 -25.99 26.75
N ASP A 212 -1.71 -25.77 26.11
CA ASP A 212 -1.92 -24.86 24.99
C ASP A 212 -2.13 -23.42 25.49
N ILE A 213 -1.48 -22.44 24.85
CA ILE A 213 -1.72 -21.01 25.07
C ILE A 213 -3.20 -20.63 24.89
N LEU A 214 -3.97 -21.40 24.11
CA LEU A 214 -5.42 -21.23 23.99
C LEU A 214 -6.17 -21.33 25.32
N GLN A 215 -5.67 -22.05 26.32
CA GLN A 215 -6.33 -22.06 27.64
C GLN A 215 -6.35 -20.64 28.27
N LYS A 216 -5.31 -19.84 28.03
CA LYS A 216 -5.25 -18.43 28.47
C LYS A 216 -6.17 -17.50 27.66
N VAL A 217 -6.68 -17.96 26.50
CA VAL A 217 -7.65 -17.20 25.68
C VAL A 217 -9.07 -17.30 26.26
N LEU A 218 -9.37 -18.38 26.99
CA LEU A 218 -10.69 -18.67 27.53
C LEU A 218 -11.02 -17.83 28.77
N GLN A 219 -10.03 -17.58 29.64
CA GLN A 219 -10.22 -16.92 30.94
C GLN A 219 -9.45 -15.60 31.04
N PRO A 220 -10.04 -14.56 31.67
CA PRO A 220 -9.34 -13.30 31.91
C PRO A 220 -8.18 -13.46 32.90
N GLU A 221 -7.03 -12.84 32.62
CA GLU A 221 -5.91 -12.79 33.56
C GLU A 221 -6.31 -12.03 34.84
N THR A 222 -6.06 -12.63 36.00
CA THR A 222 -6.14 -11.93 37.30
C THR A 222 -5.13 -10.79 37.34
N MET A 223 -5.50 -9.63 37.92
CA MET A 223 -4.72 -8.39 37.88
C MET A 223 -3.27 -8.50 38.39
N ASP A 224 -2.92 -9.56 39.14
CA ASP A 224 -1.60 -9.78 39.76
C ASP A 224 -0.65 -10.72 38.98
N ALA A 225 -1.03 -11.21 37.79
CA ALA A 225 -0.23 -12.20 37.03
C ALA A 225 0.94 -11.60 36.21
N GLU A 226 1.38 -10.35 36.48
CA GLU A 226 2.36 -9.67 35.62
C GLU A 226 3.74 -10.30 35.66
N ASN A 227 4.16 -10.81 36.81
CA ASN A 227 5.45 -11.44 37.03
C ASN A 227 5.21 -12.83 37.62
N CYS A 228 5.86 -13.84 37.05
CA CYS A 228 5.89 -15.14 37.70
C CYS A 228 6.56 -15.00 39.06
N ILE A 229 5.80 -15.30 40.13
CA ILE A 229 6.28 -15.22 41.51
C ILE A 229 7.54 -16.07 41.67
N VAL A 230 7.57 -17.25 41.05
CA VAL A 230 8.73 -18.17 41.06
C VAL A 230 9.96 -17.53 40.40
N CYS A 231 9.81 -16.95 39.20
CA CYS A 231 10.89 -16.26 38.51
C CYS A 231 11.41 -15.03 39.28
N HIS A 232 10.58 -14.41 40.13
CA HIS A 232 10.97 -13.24 40.91
C HIS A 232 11.98 -13.57 42.03
N PHE A 233 12.04 -14.83 42.48
CA PHE A 233 12.98 -15.31 43.50
C PHE A 233 14.27 -15.91 42.93
N THR A 234 14.33 -16.14 41.62
CA THR A 234 15.51 -16.70 40.91
C THR A 234 16.07 -15.67 39.92
N LYS A 235 17.18 -14.99 40.25
CA LYS A 235 17.99 -14.22 39.27
C LYS A 235 19.26 -15.03 38.93
N SER A 236 19.84 -15.06 37.73
CA SER A 236 19.48 -14.58 36.38
C SER A 236 20.40 -15.30 35.39
N ASN A 237 19.94 -15.63 34.18
CA ASN A 237 20.79 -16.15 33.10
C ASN A 237 21.72 -15.05 32.55
N ASN A 238 22.97 -15.38 32.20
CA ASN A 238 23.95 -14.41 31.64
C ASN A 238 23.44 -13.73 30.35
N SER A 239 22.75 -14.46 29.48
CA SER A 239 22.21 -13.93 28.21
C SER A 239 21.22 -12.77 28.39
N TYR A 240 20.42 -12.79 29.47
CA TYR A 240 19.48 -11.71 29.77
C TYR A 240 20.18 -10.42 30.17
N LEU A 241 21.32 -10.51 30.87
CA LEU A 241 22.08 -9.35 31.33
C LEU A 241 22.73 -8.62 30.15
N ASP A 242 23.28 -9.35 29.19
CA ASP A 242 23.89 -8.79 27.97
C ASP A 242 22.85 -8.08 27.10
N VAL A 243 21.69 -8.70 26.91
CA VAL A 243 20.58 -8.12 26.16
C VAL A 243 20.02 -6.89 26.87
N ARG A 244 19.86 -6.95 28.19
CA ARG A 244 19.42 -5.81 28.99
C ARG A 244 20.36 -4.62 28.84
N THR A 245 21.67 -4.85 28.85
CA THR A 245 22.69 -3.81 28.69
C THR A 245 22.57 -3.14 27.31
N ARG A 246 22.41 -3.93 26.24
CA ARG A 246 22.17 -3.41 24.87
C ARG A 246 20.88 -2.60 24.74
N ILE A 247 19.80 -3.02 25.40
CA ILE A 247 18.53 -2.28 25.37
C ILE A 247 18.69 -0.94 26.12
N SER A 248 19.40 -0.95 27.25
CA SER A 248 19.68 0.27 28.00
C SER A 248 20.49 1.29 27.18
N SER A 249 21.42 0.82 26.35
CA SER A 249 22.23 1.66 25.45
C SER A 249 21.56 2.01 24.11
N SER A 250 20.32 1.56 23.85
CA SER A 250 19.62 1.81 22.59
C SER A 250 18.92 3.18 22.53
N ASP A 251 18.65 3.66 21.30
CA ASP A 251 17.90 4.89 21.01
C ASP A 251 16.37 4.75 21.20
N LEU A 252 15.93 3.79 22.02
CA LEU A 252 14.54 3.65 22.42
C LEU A 252 14.21 4.63 23.55
N ASN A 253 12.95 5.08 23.63
CA ASN A 253 12.50 5.81 24.80
C ASN A 253 12.25 4.85 25.98
N GLU A 254 12.14 5.38 27.20
CA GLU A 254 12.01 4.57 28.42
C GLU A 254 10.77 3.66 28.43
N PHE A 255 9.66 4.10 27.82
CA PHE A 255 8.45 3.27 27.69
C PHE A 255 8.67 2.09 26.73
N GLN A 256 9.33 2.33 25.59
CA GLN A 256 9.69 1.27 24.64
C GLN A 256 10.68 0.28 25.28
N LYS A 257 11.71 0.77 25.98
CA LYS A 257 12.68 -0.07 26.71
C LYS A 257 11.99 -0.96 27.74
N ALA A 258 11.11 -0.39 28.56
CA ALA A 258 10.37 -1.12 29.58
C ALA A 258 9.52 -2.25 28.98
N VAL A 259 8.86 -1.98 27.85
CA VAL A 259 8.07 -2.98 27.12
C VAL A 259 8.94 -4.12 26.59
N VAL A 260 10.06 -3.80 25.93
CA VAL A 260 10.98 -4.79 25.37
C VAL A 260 11.54 -5.69 26.49
N LEU A 261 12.01 -5.09 27.59
CA LEU A 261 12.54 -5.84 28.74
C LEU A 261 11.51 -6.77 29.36
N ARG A 262 10.25 -6.31 29.49
CA ARG A 262 9.16 -7.13 30.02
C ARG A 262 8.79 -8.30 29.11
N CYS A 263 8.80 -8.07 27.79
CA CYS A 263 8.57 -9.13 26.81
C CYS A 263 9.70 -10.18 26.82
N ILE A 264 10.95 -9.74 26.95
CA ILE A 264 12.10 -10.63 27.04
C ILE A 264 12.07 -11.44 28.34
N GLY A 265 11.76 -10.82 29.48
CA GLY A 265 11.60 -11.53 30.74
C GLY A 265 10.45 -12.54 30.73
N THR A 266 9.47 -12.37 29.83
CA THR A 266 8.38 -13.34 29.64
C THR A 266 8.90 -14.64 29.05
N ARG A 267 9.84 -14.57 28.09
CA ARG A 267 10.47 -15.76 27.47
C ARG A 267 11.20 -16.63 28.49
N GLU A 268 11.78 -16.03 29.53
CA GLU A 268 12.51 -16.77 30.57
C GLU A 268 11.57 -17.52 31.54
N CYS A 269 10.26 -17.38 31.40
CA CYS A 269 9.30 -17.97 32.31
C CYS A 269 8.77 -19.31 31.79
N ASP A 270 9.32 -20.41 32.29
CA ASP A 270 8.81 -21.76 31.98
C ASP A 270 7.61 -22.19 32.84
N HIS A 271 7.19 -21.36 33.80
CA HIS A 271 6.19 -21.72 34.82
C HIS A 271 4.75 -21.40 34.41
N GLN A 272 4.53 -20.50 33.46
CA GLN A 272 3.18 -20.08 33.05
C GLN A 272 3.11 -19.59 31.61
N ASN A 273 2.04 -19.93 30.91
CA ASN A 273 1.69 -19.32 29.62
C ASN A 273 1.17 -17.90 29.84
N SER A 274 1.40 -16.99 28.88
CA SER A 274 1.02 -15.58 29.04
C SER A 274 0.76 -14.85 27.73
N PHE A 275 -0.16 -13.89 27.78
CA PHE A 275 -0.31 -12.88 26.74
C PHE A 275 0.26 -11.54 27.19
N LYS A 276 0.95 -10.83 26.29
CA LYS A 276 1.37 -9.44 26.51
C LYS A 276 0.76 -8.57 25.43
N LEU A 277 0.06 -7.51 25.84
CA LEU A 277 -0.55 -6.53 24.94
C LEU A 277 0.32 -5.28 24.89
N ILE A 278 0.83 -4.95 23.71
CA ILE A 278 1.52 -3.68 23.44
C ILE A 278 0.54 -2.79 22.68
N TRP A 279 0.11 -1.71 23.32
CA TRP A 279 -0.79 -0.74 22.72
C TRP A 279 0.03 0.39 22.11
N GLY A 280 0.03 0.46 20.78
CA GLY A 280 0.85 1.41 20.03
C GLY A 280 0.01 2.31 19.13
N PRO A 281 -0.36 3.51 19.61
CA PRO A 281 -1.00 4.54 18.78
C PRO A 281 -0.16 4.94 17.54
N PRO A 282 -0.72 5.71 16.59
CA PRO A 282 -0.01 6.20 15.41
C PRO A 282 1.27 6.96 15.78
N GLY A 283 2.37 6.64 15.09
CA GLY A 283 3.64 7.35 15.27
C GLY A 283 4.42 7.01 16.54
N THR A 284 3.98 6.07 17.38
CA THR A 284 4.66 5.75 18.65
C THR A 284 5.81 4.76 18.54
N GLY A 285 6.18 4.39 17.31
CA GLY A 285 7.31 3.53 17.02
C GLY A 285 7.06 2.04 17.25
N LYS A 286 5.82 1.54 17.09
CA LYS A 286 5.49 0.10 17.15
C LYS A 286 6.53 -0.79 16.47
N THR A 287 6.76 -0.56 15.18
CA THR A 287 7.71 -1.32 14.38
C THR A 287 9.15 -1.16 14.87
N LYS A 288 9.55 0.03 15.35
CA LYS A 288 10.88 0.26 15.95
C LYS A 288 11.05 -0.61 17.20
N THR A 289 10.10 -0.54 18.13
CA THR A 289 10.07 -1.38 19.35
C THR A 289 10.13 -2.86 18.99
N LEU A 290 9.35 -3.27 17.99
CA LEU A 290 9.28 -4.66 17.54
C LEU A 290 10.61 -5.15 16.93
N GLY A 291 11.26 -4.34 16.10
CA GLY A 291 12.57 -4.67 15.54
C GLY A 291 13.64 -4.90 16.61
N PHE A 292 13.65 -4.08 17.68
CA PHE A 292 14.55 -4.28 18.82
C PHE A 292 14.20 -5.52 19.65
N LEU A 293 12.90 -5.76 19.88
CA LEU A 293 12.43 -6.97 20.57
C LEU A 293 12.86 -8.23 19.81
N LEU A 294 12.61 -8.29 18.51
CA LEU A 294 12.93 -9.44 17.66
C LEU A 294 14.45 -9.65 17.56
N HIS A 295 15.24 -8.58 17.44
CA HIS A 295 16.70 -8.69 17.46
C HIS A 295 17.21 -9.23 18.82
N SER A 296 16.60 -8.79 19.92
CA SER A 296 16.91 -9.30 21.26
C SER A 296 16.59 -10.79 21.37
N LEU A 297 15.40 -11.22 20.90
CA LEU A 297 14.97 -12.62 20.87
C LEU A 297 15.86 -13.49 19.98
N LEU A 298 16.33 -12.98 18.84
CA LEU A 298 17.28 -13.66 17.97
C LEU A 298 18.61 -13.91 18.68
N THR A 299 19.18 -12.89 19.33
CA THR A 299 20.45 -13.03 20.07
C THR A 299 20.32 -14.05 21.22
N MET A 300 19.14 -14.08 21.80
CA MET A 300 18.73 -15.02 22.83
C MET A 300 18.53 -16.46 22.33
N LYS A 301 18.62 -16.71 21.02
CA LYS A 301 18.29 -17.97 20.35
C LYS A 301 16.86 -18.45 20.63
N CYS A 302 15.91 -17.52 20.74
CA CYS A 302 14.50 -17.85 20.92
C CYS A 302 13.83 -18.15 19.58
N ARG A 303 13.26 -19.34 19.43
CA ARG A 303 12.52 -19.68 18.22
C ARG A 303 11.15 -19.00 18.22
N THR A 304 11.04 -17.93 17.43
CA THR A 304 9.90 -17.00 17.44
C THR A 304 9.21 -16.97 16.08
N LEU A 305 7.89 -17.10 16.09
CA LEU A 305 7.06 -16.82 14.92
C LEU A 305 6.54 -15.38 15.00
N THR A 306 6.81 -14.60 13.97
CA THR A 306 6.29 -13.23 13.81
C THR A 306 5.28 -13.18 12.66
N CYS A 307 4.08 -12.75 12.99
CA CYS A 307 2.96 -12.65 12.06
C CYS A 307 2.42 -11.23 11.96
N ALA A 308 1.79 -10.91 10.83
CA ALA A 308 0.96 -9.73 10.66
C ALA A 308 -0.23 -10.03 9.72
N PRO A 309 -1.32 -9.23 9.73
CA PRO A 309 -2.47 -9.44 8.84
C PRO A 309 -2.13 -9.29 7.35
N THR A 310 -1.25 -8.34 7.00
CA THR A 310 -0.95 -7.98 5.60
C THR A 310 0.51 -8.20 5.24
N ASN A 311 0.78 -8.45 3.95
CA ASN A 311 2.16 -8.56 3.44
C ASN A 311 2.99 -7.31 3.73
N ILE A 312 2.38 -6.12 3.62
CA ILE A 312 3.04 -4.83 3.84
C ILE A 312 3.54 -4.75 5.29
N ALA A 313 2.70 -5.10 6.27
CA ALA A 313 3.10 -5.11 7.67
C ALA A 313 4.22 -6.12 7.94
N VAL A 314 4.15 -7.33 7.35
CA VAL A 314 5.23 -8.33 7.46
C VAL A 314 6.55 -7.77 6.92
N LEU A 315 6.54 -7.20 5.72
CA LEU A 315 7.74 -6.63 5.08
C LEU A 315 8.33 -5.49 5.91
N GLU A 316 7.48 -4.59 6.43
CA GLU A 316 7.91 -3.44 7.22
C GLU A 316 8.62 -3.87 8.52
N VAL A 317 8.05 -4.82 9.26
CA VAL A 317 8.70 -5.37 10.47
C VAL A 317 9.99 -6.11 10.12
N THR A 318 9.98 -6.90 9.05
CA THR A 318 11.16 -7.66 8.60
C THR A 318 12.31 -6.72 8.24
N ARG A 319 12.05 -5.69 7.43
CA ARG A 319 13.04 -4.66 7.06
C ARG A 319 13.59 -3.93 8.28
N ARG A 320 12.74 -3.60 9.24
CA ARG A 320 13.18 -2.94 10.48
C ARG A 320 14.11 -3.82 11.32
N LEU A 321 13.83 -5.12 11.41
CA LEU A 321 14.74 -6.07 12.03
C LEU A 321 16.06 -6.15 11.26
N MET A 322 16.00 -6.28 9.93
CA MET A 322 17.18 -6.42 9.08
C MET A 322 18.14 -5.25 9.24
N ASN A 323 17.65 -4.02 9.33
CA ASN A 323 18.51 -2.86 9.62
C ASN A 323 19.28 -3.03 10.93
N ASN A 324 18.59 -3.41 12.01
CA ASN A 324 19.22 -3.61 13.32
C ASN A 324 20.22 -4.77 13.32
N VAL A 325 19.91 -5.86 12.61
CA VAL A 325 20.79 -7.04 12.52
C VAL A 325 22.03 -6.68 11.72
N THR A 326 21.87 -6.07 10.55
CA THR A 326 22.99 -5.74 9.65
C THR A 326 23.97 -4.75 10.30
N GLU A 327 23.47 -3.76 11.05
CA GLU A 327 24.30 -2.85 11.84
C GLU A 327 25.11 -3.56 12.96
N SER A 328 24.66 -4.73 13.42
CA SER A 328 25.26 -5.47 14.53
C SER A 328 26.17 -6.63 14.12
N LEU A 329 26.20 -7.00 12.85
CA LEU A 329 27.00 -8.13 12.36
C LEU A 329 28.48 -7.75 12.28
N GLU A 330 29.27 -8.24 13.23
CA GLU A 330 30.74 -8.09 13.24
C GLU A 330 31.42 -8.92 12.13
N ASP A 331 30.85 -10.09 11.79
CA ASP A 331 31.44 -11.10 10.90
C ASP A 331 30.56 -11.33 9.64
N HIS A 332 30.70 -10.48 8.61
CA HIS A 332 30.04 -10.64 7.30
C HIS A 332 28.51 -10.90 7.41
N THR A 333 27.91 -11.73 6.54
CA THR A 333 26.48 -12.08 6.52
C THR A 333 26.13 -13.32 7.35
N TYR A 334 27.04 -13.79 8.21
CA TYR A 334 26.80 -14.95 9.07
C TYR A 334 25.66 -14.68 10.05
N GLY A 335 24.76 -15.66 10.21
CA GLY A 335 23.58 -15.54 11.09
C GLY A 335 22.28 -15.17 10.36
N LEU A 336 22.34 -14.72 9.10
CA LEU A 336 21.12 -14.49 8.30
C LEU A 336 20.33 -15.79 8.04
N GLY A 337 20.98 -16.96 8.10
CA GLY A 337 20.33 -18.27 8.06
C GLY A 337 19.28 -18.49 9.15
N ASP A 338 19.35 -17.75 10.26
CA ASP A 338 18.40 -17.86 11.37
C ASP A 338 17.12 -17.02 11.18
N ILE A 339 16.99 -16.28 10.07
CA ILE A 339 15.84 -15.42 9.77
C ILE A 339 15.19 -15.88 8.47
N VAL A 340 13.90 -16.21 8.45
CA VAL A 340 13.18 -16.59 7.22
C VAL A 340 11.96 -15.71 7.00
N LEU A 341 11.83 -15.19 5.78
CA LEU A 341 10.61 -14.58 5.26
C LEU A 341 9.85 -15.59 4.40
N LEU A 342 8.65 -15.97 4.85
CA LEU A 342 7.76 -16.92 4.19
C LEU A 342 6.56 -16.20 3.58
N GLY A 343 6.37 -16.36 2.27
CA GLY A 343 5.20 -15.82 1.58
C GLY A 343 5.17 -16.16 0.09
N ASN A 344 4.44 -15.36 -0.69
CA ASN A 344 4.37 -15.50 -2.14
C ASN A 344 5.17 -14.37 -2.79
N LYS A 345 6.15 -14.72 -3.63
CA LYS A 345 7.08 -13.78 -4.24
C LYS A 345 6.38 -12.64 -5.01
N LYS A 346 5.40 -12.97 -5.87
CA LYS A 346 4.63 -11.99 -6.67
C LYS A 346 3.82 -11.05 -5.77
N ARG A 347 3.05 -11.59 -4.82
CA ARG A 347 2.17 -10.80 -3.93
C ARG A 347 2.91 -9.94 -2.90
N MET A 348 4.13 -10.31 -2.55
CA MET A 348 5.00 -9.52 -1.65
C MET A 348 5.94 -8.60 -2.42
N ASN A 349 5.97 -8.69 -3.75
CA ASN A 349 6.83 -7.89 -4.61
C ASN A 349 8.31 -7.91 -4.17
N ILE A 350 8.82 -9.11 -3.82
CA ILE A 350 10.16 -9.28 -3.23
C ILE A 350 11.28 -8.79 -4.16
N ASP A 351 11.04 -8.76 -5.47
CA ASP A 351 12.05 -8.32 -6.42
C ASP A 351 12.42 -6.83 -6.28
N ASP A 352 11.54 -6.02 -5.66
CA ASP A 352 11.77 -4.59 -5.35
C ASP A 352 12.45 -4.38 -3.99
N HIS A 353 12.65 -5.45 -3.20
CA HIS A 353 13.21 -5.44 -1.85
C HIS A 353 14.51 -6.26 -1.81
N ASP A 354 15.56 -5.73 -2.46
CA ASP A 354 16.85 -6.41 -2.56
C ASP A 354 17.41 -6.78 -1.17
N GLU A 355 17.22 -5.94 -0.15
CA GLU A 355 17.66 -6.17 1.24
C GLU A 355 17.02 -7.40 1.91
N LEU A 356 15.91 -7.92 1.38
CA LEU A 356 15.22 -9.11 1.90
C LEU A 356 15.52 -10.38 1.09
N PHE A 357 16.36 -10.27 0.06
CA PHE A 357 16.64 -11.36 -0.88
C PHE A 357 17.15 -12.63 -0.19
N ASP A 358 18.12 -12.49 0.71
CA ASP A 358 18.83 -13.62 1.34
C ASP A 358 17.98 -14.37 2.39
N ILE A 359 16.99 -13.68 2.94
CA ILE A 359 16.09 -14.24 3.97
C ILE A 359 14.79 -14.81 3.39
N PHE A 360 14.46 -14.51 2.12
CA PHE A 360 13.26 -15.05 1.49
C PHE A 360 13.41 -16.55 1.21
N LEU A 361 12.49 -17.37 1.74
CA LEU A 361 12.62 -18.83 1.77
C LEU A 361 12.87 -19.45 0.40
N ASP A 362 12.15 -19.00 -0.63
CA ASP A 362 12.28 -19.60 -1.96
C ASP A 362 13.65 -19.29 -2.58
N ASN A 363 14.12 -18.04 -2.48
CA ASN A 363 15.45 -17.63 -2.96
C ASN A 363 16.54 -18.40 -2.23
N ARG A 364 16.43 -18.50 -0.90
CA ARG A 364 17.36 -19.26 -0.06
C ARG A 364 17.43 -20.73 -0.49
N ALA A 365 16.28 -21.37 -0.65
CA ALA A 365 16.23 -22.76 -1.07
C ALA A 365 16.82 -22.95 -2.48
N ASP A 366 16.58 -22.02 -3.41
CA ASP A 366 17.19 -22.02 -4.74
C ASP A 366 18.72 -21.92 -4.71
N ILE A 367 19.26 -21.14 -3.77
CA ILE A 367 20.71 -20.99 -3.58
C ILE A 367 21.30 -22.26 -2.98
N LEU A 368 20.72 -22.75 -1.89
CA LEU A 368 21.22 -23.93 -1.18
C LEU A 368 21.12 -25.20 -2.03
N ASP A 369 20.04 -25.38 -2.79
CA ASP A 369 19.88 -26.50 -3.74
C ASP A 369 21.04 -26.58 -4.74
N LYS A 370 21.52 -25.44 -5.24
CA LYS A 370 22.70 -25.36 -6.11
C LYS A 370 24.00 -25.63 -5.36
N CYS A 371 24.14 -25.12 -4.14
CA CYS A 371 25.32 -25.39 -3.30
C CYS A 371 25.47 -26.87 -2.96
N PHE A 372 24.35 -27.57 -2.74
CA PHE A 372 24.32 -28.98 -2.36
C PHE A 372 24.40 -29.94 -3.56
N ASN A 373 24.39 -29.42 -4.79
CA ASN A 373 24.51 -30.25 -5.98
C ASN A 373 25.85 -31.02 -5.98
N PRO A 374 25.85 -32.36 -6.02
CA PRO A 374 27.08 -33.14 -5.93
C PRO A 374 28.07 -32.91 -7.08
N LEU A 375 27.56 -32.60 -8.29
CA LEU A 375 28.37 -32.50 -9.50
C LEU A 375 28.97 -31.11 -9.72
N SER A 376 28.24 -30.04 -9.34
CA SER A 376 28.62 -28.66 -9.65
C SER A 376 28.70 -27.73 -8.44
N GLY A 377 28.22 -28.18 -7.28
CA GLY A 377 28.11 -27.37 -6.07
C GLY A 377 29.41 -27.25 -5.28
N TRP A 378 29.27 -27.04 -3.97
CA TRP A 378 30.38 -26.82 -3.03
C TRP A 378 31.43 -27.91 -3.09
N THR A 379 31.03 -29.16 -2.89
CA THR A 379 31.96 -30.29 -2.74
C THR A 379 32.81 -30.50 -3.99
N SER A 380 32.20 -30.46 -5.18
CA SER A 380 32.91 -30.59 -6.46
C SER A 380 33.86 -29.41 -6.70
N SER A 381 33.42 -28.17 -6.45
CA SER A 381 34.26 -26.97 -6.64
C SER A 381 35.45 -26.94 -5.67
N LEU A 382 35.22 -27.35 -4.42
CA LEU A 382 36.25 -27.44 -3.39
C LEU A 382 37.31 -28.48 -3.77
N ASN A 383 36.88 -29.70 -4.14
CA ASN A 383 37.80 -30.76 -4.55
C ASN A 383 38.60 -30.35 -5.79
N SER A 384 37.95 -29.73 -6.79
CA SER A 384 38.62 -29.25 -8.00
C SER A 384 39.68 -28.19 -7.69
N MET A 385 39.40 -27.26 -6.76
CA MET A 385 40.39 -26.27 -6.33
C MET A 385 41.55 -26.90 -5.54
N ILE A 386 41.26 -27.87 -4.67
CA ILE A 386 42.28 -28.62 -3.93
C ILE A 386 43.20 -29.35 -4.90
N CYS A 387 42.65 -30.05 -5.90
CA CYS A 387 43.42 -30.72 -6.94
C CYS A 387 44.31 -29.74 -7.72
N LEU A 388 43.75 -28.60 -8.16
CA LEU A 388 44.50 -27.57 -8.90
C LEU A 388 45.66 -26.97 -8.08
N LEU A 389 45.46 -26.74 -6.79
CA LEU A 389 46.50 -26.16 -5.93
C LEU A 389 47.54 -27.17 -5.44
N LYS A 390 47.16 -28.45 -5.38
CA LYS A 390 48.03 -29.54 -4.94
C LYS A 390 48.92 -30.04 -6.07
N ASP A 391 48.34 -30.32 -7.24
CA ASP A 391 49.03 -30.84 -8.41
C ASP A 391 48.42 -30.28 -9.73
N PRO A 392 48.81 -29.04 -10.12
CA PRO A 392 48.31 -28.45 -11.35
C PRO A 392 48.83 -29.11 -12.62
N GLU A 393 50.00 -29.77 -12.57
CA GLU A 393 50.59 -30.44 -13.74
C GLU A 393 49.77 -31.68 -14.09
N GLU A 394 49.39 -32.51 -13.12
CA GLU A 394 48.46 -33.62 -13.35
C GLU A 394 47.14 -33.13 -13.97
N GLN A 395 46.58 -32.03 -13.47
CA GLN A 395 45.36 -31.44 -14.02
C GLN A 395 45.53 -30.93 -15.46
N TYR A 396 46.70 -30.36 -15.80
CA TYR A 396 47.00 -29.92 -17.16
C TYR A 396 47.18 -31.10 -18.12
N GLN A 397 47.84 -32.17 -17.69
CA GLN A 397 47.95 -33.40 -18.49
C GLN A 397 46.59 -34.05 -18.74
N LEU A 398 45.69 -34.04 -17.75
CA LEU A 398 44.31 -34.49 -17.93
C LEU A 398 43.53 -33.60 -18.92
N TYR A 399 43.75 -32.28 -18.90
CA TYR A 399 43.16 -31.36 -19.87
C TYR A 399 43.63 -31.64 -21.30
N LEU A 400 44.93 -31.89 -21.50
CA LEU A 400 45.48 -32.24 -22.80
C LEU A 400 44.88 -33.57 -23.32
N LYS A 401 44.80 -34.60 -22.46
CA LYS A 401 44.17 -35.88 -22.83
C LYS A 401 42.69 -35.76 -23.19
N GLN A 402 41.93 -34.95 -22.44
CA GLN A 402 40.52 -34.70 -22.74
C GLN A 402 40.34 -33.98 -24.07
N ARG A 403 41.25 -33.07 -24.42
CA ARG A 403 41.25 -32.43 -25.73
C ARG A 403 41.60 -33.40 -26.86
N GLU A 404 42.59 -34.26 -26.65
CA GLU A 404 42.94 -35.31 -27.60
C GLU A 404 41.74 -36.26 -27.85
N GLU A 405 40.99 -36.62 -26.81
CA GLU A 405 39.77 -37.44 -26.91
C GLU A 405 38.58 -36.70 -27.57
N GLU A 406 38.43 -35.38 -27.36
CA GLU A 406 37.40 -34.55 -28.00
C GLU A 406 37.71 -34.27 -29.49
N ASP A 407 38.99 -34.09 -29.83
CA ASP A 407 39.48 -33.95 -31.21
C ASP A 407 39.28 -35.28 -31.99
N ASP A 408 39.46 -36.43 -31.32
CA ASP A 408 39.17 -37.76 -31.88
C ASP A 408 37.65 -38.04 -32.09
N GLU A 409 36.77 -37.49 -31.24
CA GLU A 409 35.30 -37.61 -31.39
C GLU A 409 34.70 -36.60 -32.40
N GLU A 410 35.36 -35.47 -32.69
CA GLU A 410 34.93 -34.50 -33.70
C GLU A 410 35.11 -34.98 -35.14
N ASP A 411 36.14 -35.81 -35.40
CA ASP A 411 36.38 -36.44 -36.70
C ASP A 411 35.30 -37.47 -37.08
N ASP A 412 34.61 -38.06 -36.09
CA ASP A 412 33.58 -39.11 -36.30
C ASP A 412 32.13 -38.59 -36.49
N ALA A 413 31.85 -37.29 -36.34
CA ALA A 413 30.48 -36.75 -36.49
C ALA A 413 30.24 -35.83 -37.69
N ASN A 414 31.02 -35.97 -38.76
CA ASN A 414 30.72 -35.33 -40.04
C ASN A 414 29.70 -36.13 -40.88
N PHE A 415 28.51 -36.40 -40.33
CA PHE A 415 27.31 -36.76 -41.09
C PHE A 415 26.05 -36.57 -40.20
N ALA A 416 25.44 -35.38 -40.22
CA ALA A 416 23.98 -35.16 -40.19
C ALA A 416 23.61 -33.68 -39.93
N ASP A 417 22.91 -33.14 -40.93
CA ASP A 417 21.75 -32.23 -40.88
C ASP A 417 21.88 -30.70 -40.67
N GLU A 418 21.19 -30.06 -41.62
CA GLU A 418 20.91 -28.65 -41.87
C GLU A 418 19.71 -28.13 -41.04
N GLU A 419 19.57 -26.79 -41.03
CA GLU A 419 18.42 -25.97 -40.55
C GLU A 419 18.27 -25.84 -39.00
N GLU A 420 17.95 -24.69 -38.38
CA GLU A 420 17.12 -23.53 -38.73
C GLU A 420 17.68 -22.20 -38.14
N ASN A 421 17.47 -21.10 -38.86
CA ASN A 421 17.52 -19.72 -38.35
C ASN A 421 16.14 -19.29 -37.88
N PHE A 422 15.94 -18.62 -36.74
CA PHE A 422 14.94 -17.53 -36.61
C PHE A 422 15.11 -16.66 -35.34
N LYS A 423 15.41 -15.37 -35.57
CA LYS A 423 15.02 -14.10 -34.90
C LYS A 423 14.98 -13.99 -33.35
N THR A 424 15.69 -12.97 -32.85
CA THR A 424 15.05 -11.85 -32.12
C THR A 424 15.94 -10.61 -32.12
N GLU A 425 15.47 -9.55 -32.79
CA GLU A 425 15.91 -8.16 -32.64
C GLU A 425 14.84 -7.39 -31.86
N ASN A 426 15.29 -6.30 -31.21
CA ASN A 426 14.54 -5.22 -30.54
C ASN A 426 13.99 -5.54 -29.15
N GLY A 427 14.33 -4.84 -28.07
CA GLY A 427 15.03 -3.57 -27.91
C GLY A 427 14.36 -2.77 -26.80
N LYS A 428 15.14 -2.19 -25.87
CA LYS A 428 14.97 -0.81 -25.37
C LYS A 428 16.02 -0.44 -24.32
N ASN A 429 16.81 0.55 -24.74
CA ASN A 429 17.59 1.54 -24.02
C ASN A 429 17.25 1.75 -22.54
N ILE A 430 18.30 1.82 -21.71
CA ILE A 430 18.27 2.52 -20.43
C ILE A 430 19.15 3.76 -20.57
N ASN A 431 18.52 4.93 -20.39
CA ASN A 431 19.16 6.21 -20.27
C ASN A 431 20.04 6.24 -19.00
N ASN A 432 21.27 6.70 -19.18
CA ASN A 432 22.08 7.28 -18.11
C ASN A 432 21.38 8.53 -17.60
N ASN A 433 21.22 8.65 -16.28
CA ASN A 433 21.30 9.93 -15.59
C ASN A 433 21.68 9.72 -14.12
N GLN A 434 22.45 10.70 -13.66
CA GLN A 434 23.18 10.79 -12.41
C GLN A 434 22.25 10.84 -11.20
N GLU A 435 22.56 10.08 -10.15
CA GLU A 435 22.10 10.35 -8.78
C GLU A 435 23.30 10.33 -7.84
N GLU A 436 23.46 11.42 -7.11
CA GLU A 436 24.49 11.66 -6.11
C GLU A 436 24.24 10.84 -4.84
N ASP A 437 25.22 10.00 -4.54
CA ASP A 437 25.83 9.67 -3.23
C ASP A 437 24.99 9.78 -1.94
N VAL A 438 24.19 8.73 -1.67
CA VAL A 438 24.05 8.11 -0.33
C VAL A 438 23.73 6.61 -0.50
N GLY A 439 24.67 5.70 -0.20
CA GLY A 439 24.35 4.27 0.05
C GLY A 439 25.35 3.24 -0.48
N ASP A 440 26.44 3.02 0.25
CA ASP A 440 27.51 2.06 -0.10
C ASP A 440 27.18 0.57 0.20
N GLU A 441 26.02 0.27 0.81
CA GLU A 441 25.61 -1.11 1.15
C GLU A 441 24.49 -1.67 0.26
N LEU A 442 23.55 -0.82 -0.18
CA LEU A 442 22.51 -1.22 -1.16
C LEU A 442 23.14 -1.56 -2.53
N SER A 443 24.30 -0.97 -2.82
CA SER A 443 25.13 -1.29 -3.99
C SER A 443 25.66 -2.74 -3.93
N LYS A 444 26.06 -3.23 -2.75
CA LYS A 444 26.63 -4.58 -2.54
C LYS A 444 25.59 -5.69 -2.77
N VAL A 445 24.35 -5.51 -2.30
CA VAL A 445 23.28 -6.50 -2.51
C VAL A 445 22.85 -6.56 -3.98
N LYS A 446 22.72 -5.40 -4.64
CA LYS A 446 22.47 -5.33 -6.09
C LYS A 446 23.57 -5.99 -6.91
N GLN A 447 24.83 -5.77 -6.52
CA GLN A 447 25.99 -6.42 -7.13
C GLN A 447 25.95 -7.94 -6.93
N ARG A 448 25.60 -8.43 -5.73
CA ARG A 448 25.41 -9.87 -5.44
C ARG A 448 24.35 -10.50 -6.31
N LYS A 449 23.16 -9.89 -6.44
CA LYS A 449 22.07 -10.37 -7.32
C LYS A 449 22.54 -10.47 -8.79
N LYS A 450 23.31 -9.48 -9.26
CA LYS A 450 23.92 -9.49 -10.60
C LYS A 450 24.96 -10.60 -10.77
N VAL A 451 25.84 -10.80 -9.78
CA VAL A 451 26.86 -11.87 -9.81
C VAL A 451 26.18 -13.24 -9.81
N TRP A 452 25.16 -13.44 -8.98
CA TRP A 452 24.35 -14.66 -8.98
C TRP A 452 23.67 -14.91 -10.32
N ASN A 453 23.09 -13.88 -10.95
CA ASN A 453 22.50 -14.04 -12.28
C ASN A 453 23.55 -14.43 -13.33
N LYS A 454 24.78 -13.87 -13.27
CA LYS A 454 25.88 -14.29 -14.14
C LYS A 454 26.27 -15.75 -13.91
N VAL A 455 26.40 -16.16 -12.64
CA VAL A 455 26.78 -17.53 -12.25
C VAL A 455 25.70 -18.54 -12.63
N ILE A 456 24.42 -18.18 -12.46
CA ILE A 456 23.30 -19.00 -12.96
C ILE A 456 23.39 -19.16 -14.47
N VAL A 457 23.63 -18.07 -15.21
CA VAL A 457 23.80 -18.15 -16.67
C VAL A 457 25.01 -19.02 -17.05
N GLN A 458 26.10 -18.96 -16.30
CA GLN A 458 27.30 -19.78 -16.53
C GLN A 458 27.06 -21.26 -16.20
N ILE A 459 26.44 -21.58 -15.06
CA ILE A 459 26.05 -22.95 -14.68
C ILE A 459 25.03 -23.52 -15.67
N LEU A 460 24.08 -22.71 -16.15
CA LEU A 460 23.13 -23.14 -17.18
C LEU A 460 23.80 -23.37 -18.53
N LYS A 461 24.85 -22.62 -18.88
CA LYS A 461 25.69 -22.88 -20.07
C LYS A 461 26.48 -24.19 -19.93
N GLU A 462 27.10 -24.41 -18.77
CA GLU A 462 27.86 -25.64 -18.43
C GLU A 462 26.96 -26.89 -18.28
N ASN A 463 25.69 -26.72 -17.90
CA ASN A 463 24.73 -27.83 -17.82
C ASN A 463 24.05 -28.11 -19.16
N LYS A 464 23.92 -27.11 -20.05
CA LYS A 464 23.51 -27.32 -21.45
C LYS A 464 24.58 -28.06 -22.24
N SER A 465 25.87 -27.85 -21.95
CA SER A 465 26.96 -28.62 -22.57
C SER A 465 27.05 -30.08 -22.13
N LYS A 466 26.29 -30.50 -21.10
CA LYS A 466 26.23 -31.90 -20.62
C LYS A 466 24.98 -32.67 -21.08
N LYS A 467 24.02 -32.03 -21.77
CA LYS A 467 22.82 -32.68 -22.32
C LYS A 467 22.67 -32.37 -23.82
N LYS A 468 23.21 -33.30 -24.63
CA LYS A 468 23.29 -33.40 -26.11
C LYS A 468 24.55 -32.79 -26.76
N PRO A 469 25.25 -33.56 -27.63
CA PRO A 469 26.47 -33.14 -28.28
C PRO A 469 26.20 -32.19 -29.46
N LYS A 470 27.20 -31.35 -29.75
CA LYS A 470 27.45 -30.61 -31.00
C LYS A 470 26.42 -29.56 -31.45
N ASN A 471 26.72 -28.30 -31.13
CA ASN A 471 26.98 -27.23 -32.09
C ASN A 471 27.12 -25.87 -31.37
N ILE A 472 28.35 -25.36 -31.28
CA ILE A 472 28.68 -24.02 -30.77
C ILE A 472 29.32 -23.22 -31.90
N LEU A 473 28.71 -22.07 -32.25
CA LEU A 473 29.29 -20.75 -32.64
C LEU A 473 28.24 -19.99 -33.48
N SER A 474 27.97 -18.68 -33.33
CA SER A 474 28.79 -17.57 -32.84
C SER A 474 27.96 -16.29 -32.65
N MET A 475 28.47 -15.37 -31.82
CA MET A 475 28.29 -13.90 -31.86
C MET A 475 29.70 -13.36 -31.54
N GLN A 476 30.38 -12.45 -32.25
CA GLN A 476 30.03 -11.38 -33.19
C GLN A 476 31.12 -11.26 -34.27
N LYS A 477 30.72 -10.93 -35.51
CA LYS A 477 31.61 -10.37 -36.55
C LYS A 477 31.74 -8.86 -36.37
N GLN A 478 32.98 -8.35 -36.42
CA GLN A 478 33.30 -7.15 -37.20
C GLN A 478 34.68 -7.29 -37.87
N ASN A 479 34.61 -7.30 -39.22
CA ASN A 479 35.50 -6.76 -40.24
C ASN A 479 36.87 -7.38 -40.61
N GLN A 480 36.79 -8.05 -41.79
CA GLN A 480 37.60 -7.94 -43.02
C GLN A 480 38.91 -8.75 -43.20
N SER A 481 38.83 -9.64 -44.22
CA SER A 481 39.85 -10.33 -45.04
C SER A 481 40.85 -11.22 -44.30
N ASN A 482 41.07 -12.51 -44.60
CA ASN A 482 41.07 -13.30 -45.83
C ASN A 482 40.77 -14.78 -45.52
N HIS A 483 40.51 -15.59 -46.54
CA HIS A 483 40.44 -17.06 -46.48
C HIS A 483 41.61 -17.71 -45.74
N ASN A 484 41.33 -18.61 -44.79
CA ASN A 484 41.76 -20.03 -44.73
C ASN A 484 41.45 -20.63 -43.35
N ASP A 485 41.12 -21.92 -43.36
CA ASP A 485 41.14 -22.92 -42.27
C ASP A 485 40.55 -22.56 -40.90
N LYS A 486 39.53 -23.31 -40.47
CA LYS A 486 39.13 -23.36 -39.05
C LYS A 486 40.24 -24.09 -38.28
N GLU A 487 41.30 -23.38 -37.90
CA GLU A 487 42.19 -23.82 -36.83
C GLU A 487 41.41 -23.81 -35.51
N CYS A 488 41.35 -24.97 -34.83
CA CYS A 488 40.97 -25.03 -33.42
C CYS A 488 41.92 -24.12 -32.64
N ASP A 489 41.38 -23.30 -31.73
CA ASP A 489 42.21 -22.45 -30.86
C ASP A 489 43.30 -23.31 -30.19
N PRO A 490 44.58 -22.93 -30.29
CA PRO A 490 45.69 -23.72 -29.75
C PRO A 490 45.48 -24.04 -28.26
N PRO A 491 45.94 -25.20 -27.76
CA PRO A 491 45.82 -25.54 -26.35
C PRO A 491 46.43 -24.43 -25.49
N LEU A 492 45.70 -24.04 -24.44
CA LEU A 492 46.19 -23.05 -23.48
C LEU A 492 47.56 -23.48 -22.99
N SER A 493 48.50 -22.56 -22.87
CA SER A 493 49.75 -22.86 -22.16
C SER A 493 49.44 -23.29 -20.71
N PHE A 494 50.36 -24.02 -20.07
CA PHE A 494 50.19 -24.45 -18.68
C PHE A 494 49.80 -23.28 -17.76
N GLU A 495 50.46 -22.13 -17.92
CA GLU A 495 50.20 -20.93 -17.14
C GLU A 495 48.83 -20.32 -17.42
N GLU A 496 48.41 -20.25 -18.69
CA GLU A 496 47.08 -19.78 -19.08
C GLU A 496 45.98 -20.72 -18.60
N PHE A 497 46.22 -22.03 -18.68
CA PHE A 497 45.33 -23.06 -18.13
C PHE A 497 45.15 -22.87 -16.62
N VAL A 498 46.24 -22.80 -15.85
CA VAL A 498 46.18 -22.64 -14.39
C VAL A 498 45.47 -21.33 -14.02
N LYS A 499 45.80 -20.21 -14.67
CA LYS A 499 45.15 -18.91 -14.43
C LYS A 499 43.65 -18.97 -14.74
N SER A 500 43.27 -19.44 -15.94
CA SER A 500 41.88 -19.52 -16.36
C SER A 500 41.06 -20.50 -15.48
N ARG A 501 41.64 -21.64 -15.11
CA ARG A 501 40.98 -22.65 -14.28
C ARG A 501 40.84 -22.15 -12.84
N TYR A 502 41.86 -21.48 -12.32
CA TYR A 502 41.82 -20.87 -10.99
C TYR A 502 40.75 -19.78 -10.91
N ASP A 503 40.70 -18.87 -11.88
CA ASP A 503 39.69 -17.80 -11.90
C ASP A 503 38.27 -18.40 -11.95
N CYS A 504 38.03 -19.38 -12.82
CA CYS A 504 36.72 -20.02 -12.96
C CYS A 504 36.28 -20.76 -11.67
N ILE A 505 37.15 -21.63 -11.12
CA ILE A 505 36.82 -22.41 -9.92
C ILE A 505 36.80 -21.51 -8.68
N GLY A 506 37.74 -20.58 -8.57
CA GLY A 506 37.92 -19.68 -7.43
C GLY A 506 36.74 -18.74 -7.24
N GLU A 507 36.23 -18.13 -8.32
CA GLU A 507 35.02 -17.31 -8.26
C GLU A 507 33.81 -18.12 -7.76
N ARG A 508 33.59 -19.31 -8.34
CA ARG A 508 32.50 -20.22 -7.95
C ARG A 508 32.63 -20.66 -6.50
N LEU A 509 33.81 -21.09 -6.07
CA LEU A 509 34.06 -21.55 -4.72
C LEU A 509 33.84 -20.44 -3.70
N CYS A 510 34.34 -19.22 -3.96
CA CYS A 510 34.09 -18.06 -3.10
C CYS A 510 32.60 -17.76 -2.94
N LEU A 511 31.80 -17.92 -4.01
CA LEU A 511 30.36 -17.77 -3.96
C LEU A 511 29.69 -18.86 -3.12
N TRP A 512 30.11 -20.12 -3.27
CA TRP A 512 29.60 -21.22 -2.43
C TRP A 512 29.93 -21.01 -0.96
N ILE A 513 31.16 -20.61 -0.64
CA ILE A 513 31.55 -20.25 0.74
C ILE A 513 30.59 -19.19 1.30
N GLU A 514 30.43 -18.09 0.57
CA GLU A 514 29.56 -16.97 0.98
C GLU A 514 28.11 -17.42 1.16
N SER A 515 27.62 -18.26 0.26
CA SER A 515 26.26 -18.79 0.30
C SER A 515 26.03 -19.68 1.52
N LEU A 516 26.98 -20.55 1.83
CA LEU A 516 26.85 -21.49 2.95
C LEU A 516 26.78 -20.74 4.28
N TYR A 517 27.74 -19.86 4.60
CA TYR A 517 27.70 -19.15 5.88
C TYR A 517 26.58 -18.09 5.97
N THR A 518 26.05 -17.63 4.84
CA THR A 518 24.91 -16.68 4.80
C THR A 518 23.58 -17.37 5.03
N HIS A 519 23.33 -18.49 4.35
CA HIS A 519 21.99 -19.09 4.25
C HIS A 519 21.78 -20.28 5.18
N LEU A 520 22.85 -20.92 5.68
CA LEU A 520 22.72 -22.00 6.64
C LEU A 520 22.42 -21.45 8.05
N PRO A 521 21.47 -22.07 8.78
CA PRO A 521 21.19 -21.70 10.16
C PRO A 521 22.41 -21.88 11.07
N THR A 522 22.53 -21.06 12.12
CA THR A 522 23.67 -21.14 13.07
C THR A 522 23.60 -22.36 13.98
N SER A 523 22.44 -23.02 14.03
CA SER A 523 22.27 -24.35 14.60
C SER A 523 23.00 -25.44 13.81
N PHE A 524 23.27 -25.20 12.52
CA PHE A 524 23.92 -26.14 11.62
C PHE A 524 25.38 -25.78 11.34
N ILE A 525 25.70 -24.50 11.13
CA ILE A 525 27.06 -24.00 10.92
C ILE A 525 27.54 -23.18 12.13
N SER A 526 28.61 -23.62 12.78
CA SER A 526 29.17 -22.92 13.94
C SER A 526 29.95 -21.67 13.53
N LEU A 527 30.09 -20.72 14.45
CA LEU A 527 30.86 -19.49 14.24
C LEU A 527 32.34 -19.78 13.89
N GLU A 528 32.92 -20.83 14.48
CA GLU A 528 34.30 -21.23 14.17
C GLU A 528 34.45 -21.72 12.72
N VAL A 529 33.51 -22.55 12.25
CA VAL A 529 33.48 -23.03 10.87
C VAL A 529 33.27 -21.85 9.91
N ALA A 530 32.32 -20.95 10.21
CA ALA A 530 32.08 -19.77 9.40
C ALA A 530 33.33 -18.86 9.31
N ARG A 531 34.08 -18.68 10.40
CA ARG A 531 35.35 -17.93 10.39
C ARG A 531 36.42 -18.62 9.55
N LYS A 532 36.53 -19.94 9.61
CA LYS A 532 37.44 -20.72 8.73
C LYS A 532 37.06 -20.54 7.25
N MET A 533 35.76 -20.59 6.94
CA MET A 533 35.21 -20.33 5.61
C MET A 533 35.55 -18.91 5.11
N ILE A 534 35.33 -17.89 5.93
CA ILE A 534 35.66 -16.49 5.60
C ILE A 534 37.15 -16.34 5.31
N LYS A 535 38.03 -16.88 6.17
CA LYS A 535 39.48 -16.88 5.95
C LYS A 535 39.89 -17.60 4.67
N ALA A 536 39.26 -18.74 4.36
CA ALA A 536 39.53 -19.46 3.11
C ALA A 536 39.14 -18.61 1.88
N ARG A 537 37.98 -17.94 1.92
CA ARG A 537 37.52 -17.02 0.86
C ARG A 537 38.45 -15.82 0.69
N GLU A 538 38.90 -15.20 1.78
CA GLU A 538 39.88 -14.10 1.74
C GLU A 538 41.23 -14.56 1.16
N SER A 539 41.69 -15.74 1.57
CA SER A 539 42.92 -16.35 1.04
C SER A 539 42.82 -16.70 -0.44
N LEU A 540 41.67 -17.17 -0.92
CA LEU A 540 41.44 -17.41 -2.34
C LEU A 540 41.49 -16.10 -3.14
N ARG A 541 40.84 -15.04 -2.64
CA ARG A 541 40.84 -13.73 -3.31
C ARG A 541 42.21 -13.07 -3.34
N SER A 542 42.98 -13.15 -2.25
CA SER A 542 44.33 -12.59 -2.22
C SER A 542 45.30 -13.33 -3.15
N PHE A 543 45.10 -14.65 -3.30
CA PHE A 543 45.92 -15.47 -4.17
C PHE A 543 45.75 -15.15 -5.67
N VAL A 544 44.56 -14.70 -6.12
CA VAL A 544 44.34 -14.25 -7.52
C VAL A 544 45.38 -13.20 -7.93
N ALA A 545 45.59 -12.18 -7.09
CA ALA A 545 46.53 -11.10 -7.41
C ALA A 545 47.98 -11.59 -7.50
N LEU A 546 48.36 -12.52 -6.62
CA LEU A 546 49.70 -13.14 -6.66
C LEU A 546 49.87 -14.00 -7.92
N LEU A 547 48.84 -14.77 -8.29
CA LEU A 547 48.84 -15.62 -9.48
C LEU A 547 48.95 -14.83 -10.78
N GLN A 548 48.28 -13.68 -10.87
CA GLN A 548 48.36 -12.81 -12.05
C GLN A 548 49.76 -12.19 -12.23
N ASN A 549 50.48 -11.93 -11.14
CA ASN A 549 51.81 -11.31 -11.17
C ASN A 549 52.97 -12.29 -11.49
N VAL A 550 52.73 -13.60 -11.52
CA VAL A 550 53.79 -14.59 -11.84
C VAL A 550 54.13 -14.57 -13.35
N ARG A 551 55.42 -14.44 -13.66
CA ARG A 551 55.98 -14.50 -15.03
C ARG A 551 55.86 -15.89 -15.63
N SER A 552 55.68 -15.97 -16.96
CA SER A 552 55.63 -17.22 -17.74
C SER A 552 56.90 -18.05 -17.53
N GLY A 553 56.78 -19.37 -17.33
CA GLY A 553 57.89 -20.30 -17.11
C GLY A 553 58.24 -20.58 -15.66
N VAL A 554 57.87 -19.70 -14.72
CA VAL A 554 58.24 -19.84 -13.29
C VAL A 554 57.21 -20.67 -12.50
N LEU A 555 55.94 -20.72 -12.94
CA LEU A 555 54.89 -21.48 -12.26
C LEU A 555 55.24 -22.98 -12.15
N LYS A 556 55.76 -23.59 -13.23
CA LYS A 556 56.16 -25.01 -13.22
C LYS A 556 57.26 -25.32 -12.20
N GLU A 557 58.18 -24.40 -11.97
CA GLU A 557 59.27 -24.57 -10.99
C GLU A 557 58.77 -24.44 -9.55
N VAL A 558 57.74 -23.64 -9.30
CA VAL A 558 57.19 -23.36 -7.96
C VAL A 558 56.29 -24.47 -7.43
N PHE A 559 55.59 -25.18 -8.32
CA PHE A 559 54.74 -26.31 -7.94
C PHE A 559 55.52 -27.62 -7.74
N ASN A 560 56.77 -27.70 -8.22
CA ASN A 560 57.67 -28.80 -7.93
C ASN A 560 58.38 -28.56 -6.57
N GLU A 561 58.01 -29.33 -5.54
CA GLU A 561 58.55 -29.20 -4.19
C GLU A 561 60.09 -29.34 -4.11
N ASP A 562 60.72 -29.93 -5.14
CA ASP A 562 62.15 -30.24 -5.19
C ASP A 562 63.08 -29.09 -5.67
N VAL A 563 62.56 -27.92 -6.09
CA VAL A 563 63.37 -26.90 -6.82
C VAL A 563 63.55 -25.55 -6.08
N MET A 564 63.21 -25.46 -4.79
CA MET A 564 63.30 -24.19 -4.05
C MET A 564 64.72 -23.73 -3.66
N PHE A 565 65.77 -24.52 -3.92
CA PHE A 565 67.13 -24.21 -3.43
C PHE A 565 68.02 -23.37 -4.36
N ASN A 566 67.62 -23.06 -5.60
CA ASN A 566 68.53 -22.49 -6.62
C ASN A 566 68.10 -21.16 -7.28
N ILE A 567 67.22 -20.36 -6.67
CA ILE A 567 66.67 -19.14 -7.30
C ILE A 567 67.32 -17.85 -6.76
N SER A 568 67.66 -16.92 -7.66
CA SER A 568 68.36 -15.64 -7.36
C SER A 568 67.58 -14.68 -6.45
N SER A 569 68.32 -13.86 -5.69
CA SER A 569 67.91 -13.22 -4.43
C SER A 569 66.79 -12.18 -4.45
N THR A 570 66.29 -11.73 -5.61
CA THR A 570 65.20 -10.72 -5.70
C THR A 570 63.86 -11.32 -6.13
N ASP A 571 63.85 -12.27 -7.07
CA ASP A 571 62.65 -13.03 -7.46
C ASP A 571 62.26 -14.09 -6.39
N CYS A 572 63.17 -14.42 -5.47
CA CYS A 572 62.97 -15.41 -4.40
C CYS A 572 61.91 -14.98 -3.37
N LEU A 573 61.81 -13.69 -3.02
CA LEU A 573 60.84 -13.22 -2.03
C LEU A 573 59.40 -13.35 -2.52
N ASP A 574 59.12 -12.93 -3.76
CA ASP A 574 57.77 -13.03 -4.34
C ASP A 574 57.34 -14.49 -4.55
N LEU A 575 58.28 -15.36 -4.93
CA LEU A 575 58.04 -16.81 -5.06
C LEU A 575 57.78 -17.51 -3.74
N VAL A 576 58.56 -17.18 -2.70
CA VAL A 576 58.36 -17.69 -1.34
C VAL A 576 57.01 -17.22 -0.79
N MET A 577 56.64 -15.95 -1.03
CA MET A 577 55.33 -15.41 -0.65
C MET A 577 54.18 -16.10 -1.40
N PHE A 578 54.34 -16.37 -2.69
CA PHE A 578 53.37 -17.12 -3.51
C PHE A 578 53.19 -18.55 -2.98
N ASN A 579 54.28 -19.31 -2.79
CA ASN A 579 54.20 -20.69 -2.34
C ASN A 579 53.68 -20.79 -0.89
N THR A 580 54.08 -19.87 -0.01
CA THR A 580 53.53 -19.76 1.36
C THR A 580 52.02 -19.51 1.33
N SER A 581 51.55 -18.60 0.46
CA SER A 581 50.12 -18.30 0.30
C SER A 581 49.35 -19.50 -0.27
N ARG A 582 49.94 -20.23 -1.22
CA ARG A 582 49.40 -21.49 -1.76
C ARG A 582 49.21 -22.54 -0.67
N ILE A 583 50.27 -22.82 0.11
CA ILE A 583 50.26 -23.83 1.18
C ILE A 583 49.22 -23.45 2.24
N ASN A 584 49.18 -22.18 2.65
CA ASN A 584 48.19 -21.70 3.62
C ASN A 584 46.75 -21.84 3.09
N CYS A 585 46.51 -21.47 1.83
CA CYS A 585 45.21 -21.61 1.19
C CYS A 585 44.79 -23.09 1.12
N LEU A 586 45.68 -23.96 0.65
CA LEU A 586 45.44 -25.41 0.55
C LEU A 586 45.15 -26.04 1.92
N ALA A 587 45.91 -25.67 2.96
CA ALA A 587 45.68 -26.14 4.32
C ALA A 587 44.30 -25.73 4.86
N LEU A 588 43.87 -24.48 4.59
CA LEU A 588 42.54 -24.01 4.96
C LEU A 588 41.46 -24.81 4.23
N LEU A 589 41.58 -25.00 2.91
CA LEU A 589 40.59 -25.74 2.10
C LEU A 589 40.46 -27.20 2.53
N LEU A 590 41.58 -27.88 2.84
CA LEU A 590 41.59 -29.27 3.33
C LEU A 590 40.94 -29.41 4.72
N SER A 591 40.97 -28.37 5.55
CA SER A 591 40.36 -28.39 6.89
C SER A 591 38.84 -28.26 6.89
N LEU A 592 38.24 -27.71 5.83
CA LEU A 592 36.81 -27.39 5.78
C LEU A 592 35.91 -28.65 5.76
N PRO A 593 36.14 -29.67 4.90
CA PRO A 593 35.33 -30.90 4.88
C PRO A 593 35.37 -31.67 6.19
N GLN A 594 36.50 -31.61 6.91
CA GLN A 594 36.66 -32.27 8.21
C GLN A 594 35.84 -31.58 9.32
N SER A 595 35.59 -30.28 9.15
CA SER A 595 34.89 -29.46 10.15
C SER A 595 33.39 -29.33 9.89
N PHE A 596 32.92 -29.62 8.66
CA PHE A 596 31.57 -29.34 8.21
C PHE A 596 31.13 -30.24 7.05
N ASN A 597 30.04 -30.98 7.24
CA ASN A 597 29.42 -31.82 6.21
C ASN A 597 28.12 -31.20 5.71
N ILE A 598 27.91 -31.27 4.40
CA ILE A 598 26.70 -30.78 3.75
C ILE A 598 25.60 -31.85 3.77
N PRO A 599 24.34 -31.48 4.07
CA PRO A 599 23.21 -32.39 3.96
C PRO A 599 22.89 -32.69 2.48
N PHE A 600 22.49 -33.92 2.21
CA PHE A 600 21.99 -34.32 0.89
C PHE A 600 20.46 -34.25 0.85
N PHE A 601 19.91 -33.70 -0.22
CA PHE A 601 18.48 -33.61 -0.48
C PHE A 601 18.18 -34.10 -1.89
N GLU A 602 17.13 -34.91 -2.04
CA GLU A 602 16.68 -35.37 -3.35
C GLU A 602 15.81 -34.33 -4.04
N LYS A 603 15.02 -33.57 -3.25
CA LYS A 603 14.02 -32.64 -3.77
C LYS A 603 14.14 -31.27 -3.10
N LYS A 604 13.98 -30.20 -3.89
CA LYS A 604 14.03 -28.81 -3.43
C LYS A 604 13.10 -28.49 -2.24
N TRP A 605 11.94 -29.14 -2.11
CA TRP A 605 11.05 -28.91 -0.97
C TRP A 605 11.63 -29.39 0.37
N GLU A 606 12.55 -30.36 0.34
CA GLU A 606 13.27 -30.84 1.53
C GLU A 606 14.24 -29.78 2.03
N VAL A 607 14.90 -29.05 1.12
CA VAL A 607 15.73 -27.87 1.44
C VAL A 607 14.87 -26.81 2.13
N LYS A 608 13.68 -26.50 1.60
CA LYS A 608 12.75 -25.55 2.24
C LYS A 608 12.33 -26.00 3.63
N ARG A 609 12.03 -27.29 3.81
CA ARG A 609 11.68 -27.87 5.12
C ARG A 609 12.85 -27.75 6.09
N PHE A 610 14.06 -28.12 5.67
CA PHE A 610 15.28 -28.00 6.45
C PHE A 610 15.50 -26.57 6.95
N CYS A 611 15.35 -25.56 6.09
CA CYS A 611 15.42 -24.16 6.50
C CYS A 611 14.38 -23.84 7.57
N LEU A 612 13.10 -24.17 7.34
CA LEU A 612 12.02 -23.86 8.28
C LEU A 612 12.19 -24.54 9.66
N GLU A 613 12.71 -25.76 9.70
CA GLU A 613 12.93 -26.51 10.94
C GLU A 613 14.05 -25.91 11.79
N ASN A 614 15.10 -25.37 11.17
CA ASN A 614 16.34 -24.96 11.85
C ASN A 614 16.47 -23.45 12.07
N THR A 615 15.60 -22.64 11.46
CA THR A 615 15.56 -21.18 11.62
C THR A 615 14.96 -20.75 12.97
N LEU A 616 15.47 -19.65 13.53
CA LEU A 616 15.01 -19.07 14.81
C LEU A 616 13.85 -18.08 14.63
N LEU A 617 13.92 -17.14 13.68
CA LEU A 617 12.88 -16.15 13.42
C LEU A 617 12.18 -16.42 12.10
N ILE A 618 10.87 -16.60 12.13
CA ILE A 618 10.05 -16.77 10.92
C ILE A 618 9.05 -15.62 10.80
N PHE A 619 9.01 -14.99 9.62
CA PHE A 619 8.10 -13.90 9.27
C PHE A 619 7.10 -14.38 8.23
N CYS A 620 5.80 -14.23 8.50
CA CYS A 620 4.76 -14.53 7.52
C CYS A 620 3.45 -13.81 7.83
N THR A 621 2.48 -13.88 6.93
CA THR A 621 1.12 -13.44 7.29
C THR A 621 0.46 -14.45 8.23
N VAL A 622 -0.48 -13.99 9.06
CA VAL A 622 -1.24 -14.87 9.98
C VAL A 622 -1.83 -16.08 9.26
N SER A 623 -2.47 -15.87 8.10
CA SER A 623 -2.97 -16.97 7.26
C SER A 623 -1.87 -17.95 6.80
N SER A 624 -0.68 -17.46 6.47
CA SER A 624 0.41 -18.29 5.95
C SER A 624 1.11 -19.13 7.02
N SER A 625 0.97 -18.78 8.30
CA SER A 625 1.45 -19.59 9.43
C SER A 625 0.87 -21.01 9.47
N SER A 626 -0.29 -21.24 8.83
CA SER A 626 -0.87 -22.58 8.62
C SER A 626 0.09 -23.58 7.95
N LYS A 627 1.08 -23.11 7.19
CA LYS A 627 2.11 -23.98 6.57
C LYS A 627 3.12 -24.53 7.59
N LEU A 628 3.13 -24.01 8.82
CA LEU A 628 4.12 -24.32 9.85
C LEU A 628 3.62 -25.39 10.85
N TYR A 629 2.42 -25.95 10.66
CA TYR A 629 1.89 -26.98 11.56
C TYR A 629 2.70 -28.27 11.59
N ALA A 630 3.48 -28.54 10.54
CA ALA A 630 4.37 -29.71 10.43
C ALA A 630 5.85 -29.35 10.64
N THR A 631 6.16 -28.14 11.14
CA THR A 631 7.53 -27.75 11.49
C THR A 631 7.79 -27.96 12.98
N ALA A 632 9.06 -27.89 13.40
CA ALA A 632 9.40 -27.95 14.82
C ALA A 632 8.64 -26.90 15.66
N PRO A 633 8.48 -27.09 16.99
CA PRO A 633 7.72 -26.20 17.86
C PRO A 633 8.27 -24.76 17.99
N PHE A 634 7.39 -23.78 18.18
CA PHE A 634 7.75 -22.38 18.42
C PHE A 634 7.61 -22.03 19.90
N GLU A 635 8.58 -21.33 20.49
CA GLU A 635 8.52 -20.93 21.90
C GLU A 635 7.59 -19.71 22.11
N LEU A 636 7.65 -18.76 21.17
CA LEU A 636 7.03 -17.45 21.29
C LEU A 636 6.34 -17.02 19.99
N LEU A 637 5.15 -16.47 20.11
CA LEU A 637 4.38 -15.88 19.02
C LEU A 637 4.34 -14.35 19.15
N VAL A 638 4.59 -13.66 18.05
CA VAL A 638 4.45 -12.21 17.93
C VAL A 638 3.45 -11.92 16.83
N ILE A 639 2.42 -11.11 17.11
CA ILE A 639 1.47 -10.65 16.10
C ILE A 639 1.49 -9.12 16.07
N ASP A 640 2.00 -8.56 14.97
CA ASP A 640 1.91 -7.12 14.69
C ASP A 640 0.57 -6.78 14.03
N GLU A 641 0.11 -5.54 14.25
CA GLU A 641 -1.22 -5.06 13.84
C GLU A 641 -2.37 -6.01 14.26
N ALA A 642 -2.24 -6.63 15.43
CA ALA A 642 -3.17 -7.64 15.96
C ALA A 642 -4.62 -7.12 16.11
N ALA A 643 -4.79 -5.81 16.26
CA ALA A 643 -6.11 -5.18 16.34
C ALA A 643 -6.89 -5.20 15.02
N GLN A 644 -6.23 -5.47 13.89
CA GLN A 644 -6.83 -5.53 12.55
C GLN A 644 -7.25 -6.95 12.12
N LEU A 645 -7.00 -7.96 12.96
CA LEU A 645 -7.36 -9.35 12.67
C LEU A 645 -8.75 -9.68 13.20
N LYS A 646 -9.49 -10.53 12.48
CA LYS A 646 -10.62 -11.23 13.08
C LYS A 646 -10.06 -12.19 14.12
N GLU A 647 -10.72 -12.33 15.26
CA GLU A 647 -10.23 -13.21 16.32
C GLU A 647 -10.02 -14.67 15.84
N CYS A 648 -10.91 -15.18 14.98
CA CYS A 648 -10.76 -16.50 14.36
C CYS A 648 -9.51 -16.65 13.47
N GLU A 649 -8.96 -15.57 12.92
CA GLU A 649 -7.70 -15.63 12.16
C GLU A 649 -6.50 -15.80 13.10
N SER A 650 -6.56 -15.21 14.29
CA SER A 650 -5.51 -15.35 15.32
C SER A 650 -5.41 -16.79 15.83
N ALA A 651 -6.49 -17.57 15.73
CA ALA A 651 -6.51 -18.98 16.08
C ALA A 651 -5.59 -19.85 15.20
N ILE A 652 -5.20 -19.40 14.00
CA ILE A 652 -4.31 -20.14 13.12
C ILE A 652 -2.92 -20.29 13.77
N PRO A 653 -2.16 -19.22 14.04
CA PRO A 653 -0.85 -19.34 14.66
C PRO A 653 -0.92 -19.79 16.12
N LEU A 654 -1.97 -19.45 16.88
CA LEU A 654 -2.10 -19.85 18.28
C LEU A 654 -2.14 -21.37 18.51
N GLN A 655 -2.52 -22.13 17.49
CA GLN A 655 -2.59 -23.60 17.55
C GLN A 655 -1.32 -24.31 17.09
N LEU A 656 -0.25 -23.55 16.79
CA LEU A 656 1.05 -24.15 16.48
C LEU A 656 1.66 -24.78 17.74
N PRO A 657 2.35 -25.92 17.60
CA PRO A 657 2.90 -26.64 18.74
C PRO A 657 3.97 -25.82 19.46
N GLY A 658 4.00 -25.95 20.79
CA GLY A 658 5.05 -25.40 21.67
C GLY A 658 4.88 -23.94 22.10
N ILE A 659 3.90 -23.21 21.57
CA ILE A 659 3.72 -21.79 21.92
C ILE A 659 3.32 -21.66 23.38
N ARG A 660 4.16 -20.98 24.16
CA ARG A 660 3.89 -20.69 25.59
C ARG A 660 3.51 -19.23 25.82
N HIS A 661 4.11 -18.33 25.05
CA HIS A 661 3.90 -16.90 25.18
C HIS A 661 3.49 -16.27 23.86
N ALA A 662 2.55 -15.33 23.91
CA ALA A 662 2.17 -14.52 22.77
C ALA A 662 2.20 -13.03 23.08
N ILE A 663 2.76 -12.26 22.15
CA ILE A 663 2.86 -10.80 22.21
C ILE A 663 1.97 -10.25 21.10
N LEU A 664 0.92 -9.53 21.48
CA LEU A 664 0.00 -8.90 20.56
C LEU A 664 0.29 -7.40 20.54
N ILE A 665 0.62 -6.87 19.37
CA ILE A 665 0.91 -5.45 19.16
C ILE A 665 -0.16 -4.86 18.26
N GLY A 666 -0.77 -3.75 18.65
CA GLY A 666 -1.82 -3.14 17.84
C GLY A 666 -2.41 -1.87 18.44
N ASP A 667 -3.50 -1.42 17.83
CA ASP A 667 -4.29 -0.26 18.28
C ASP A 667 -5.77 -0.45 17.96
N GLU A 668 -6.55 -0.81 18.98
CA GLU A 668 -8.00 -1.02 18.91
C GLU A 668 -8.79 0.29 18.69
N ARG A 669 -8.12 1.45 18.78
CA ARG A 669 -8.74 2.75 18.44
C ARG A 669 -8.71 3.03 16.93
N GLN A 670 -8.03 2.22 16.13
CA GLN A 670 -8.06 2.27 14.66
C GLN A 670 -9.06 1.27 14.10
N LEU A 671 -9.18 1.21 12.77
CA LEU A 671 -10.16 0.38 12.08
C LEU A 671 -9.96 -1.11 12.43
N PRO A 672 -11.06 -1.83 12.78
CA PRO A 672 -11.03 -3.25 13.06
C PRO A 672 -10.94 -4.03 11.73
N ALA A 673 -10.95 -5.36 11.83
CA ALA A 673 -11.01 -6.21 10.65
C ALA A 673 -12.27 -5.91 9.80
N MET A 674 -12.10 -5.92 8.48
CA MET A 674 -13.22 -5.73 7.55
C MET A 674 -14.18 -6.92 7.58
N VAL A 675 -15.47 -6.63 7.74
CA VAL A 675 -16.56 -7.61 7.68
C VAL A 675 -17.57 -7.16 6.64
N GLU A 676 -17.81 -8.00 5.65
CA GLU A 676 -18.75 -7.71 4.55
C GLU A 676 -20.20 -7.93 4.98
N SER A 677 -20.48 -9.06 5.65
CA SER A 677 -21.83 -9.37 6.11
C SER A 677 -22.27 -8.43 7.22
N LYS A 678 -23.44 -7.82 7.02
CA LYS A 678 -24.13 -7.04 8.06
C LYS A 678 -24.63 -7.90 9.22
N ILE A 679 -24.83 -9.19 9.00
CA ILE A 679 -25.16 -10.14 10.07
C ILE A 679 -23.91 -10.40 10.91
N SER A 680 -22.80 -10.75 10.26
CA SER A 680 -21.51 -11.00 10.94
C SER A 680 -20.93 -9.77 11.63
N GLU A 681 -21.16 -8.56 11.08
CA GLU A 681 -20.76 -7.29 11.70
C GLU A 681 -21.52 -7.07 13.02
N ARG A 682 -22.82 -7.35 13.06
CA ARG A 682 -23.66 -7.17 14.27
C ARG A 682 -23.30 -8.12 15.41
N VAL A 683 -22.79 -9.31 15.09
CA VAL A 683 -22.34 -10.28 16.09
C VAL A 683 -20.86 -10.13 16.47
N GLU A 684 -20.22 -9.05 16.00
CA GLU A 684 -18.85 -8.65 16.32
C GLU A 684 -17.78 -9.62 15.79
N LEU A 685 -17.99 -10.25 14.63
CA LEU A 685 -16.94 -11.09 13.97
C LEU A 685 -15.65 -10.31 13.68
N GLY A 686 -15.78 -9.00 13.45
CA GLY A 686 -14.65 -8.10 13.20
C GLY A 686 -13.86 -7.74 14.46
N ARG A 687 -14.33 -8.10 15.67
CA ARG A 687 -13.61 -7.87 16.91
C ARG A 687 -12.35 -8.72 16.94
N SER A 688 -11.22 -8.06 17.23
CA SER A 688 -9.94 -8.74 17.36
C SER A 688 -9.74 -9.36 18.74
N LEU A 689 -8.85 -10.36 18.83
CA LEU A 689 -8.41 -10.91 20.11
C LEU A 689 -7.81 -9.82 21.02
N PHE A 690 -7.07 -8.89 20.41
CA PHE A 690 -6.48 -7.74 21.11
C PHE A 690 -7.56 -6.87 21.77
N GLU A 691 -8.62 -6.52 21.02
CA GLU A 691 -9.73 -5.72 21.51
C GLU A 691 -10.52 -6.46 22.59
N ARG A 692 -10.78 -7.76 22.42
CA ARG A 692 -11.47 -8.56 23.45
C ARG A 692 -10.72 -8.58 24.77
N PHE A 693 -9.41 -8.83 24.73
CA PHE A 693 -8.56 -8.77 25.92
C PHE A 693 -8.51 -7.38 26.54
N ALA A 694 -8.42 -6.32 25.72
CA ALA A 694 -8.48 -4.94 26.22
C ALA A 694 -9.80 -4.66 26.95
N LEU A 695 -10.93 -5.12 26.42
CA LEU A 695 -12.25 -4.98 27.04
C LEU A 695 -12.41 -5.83 28.31
N GLN A 696 -11.71 -6.96 28.41
CA GLN A 696 -11.67 -7.80 29.62
C GLN A 696 -10.73 -7.25 30.71
N GLY A 697 -10.06 -6.12 30.46
CA GLY A 697 -9.18 -5.48 31.44
C GLY A 697 -7.75 -6.01 31.46
N TYR A 698 -7.31 -6.73 30.41
CA TYR A 698 -5.90 -7.10 30.27
C TYR A 698 -5.05 -5.84 30.25
N LYS A 699 -3.92 -5.88 30.96
CA LYS A 699 -3.02 -4.75 31.03
C LYS A 699 -2.36 -4.51 29.68
N LYS A 700 -2.61 -3.32 29.12
CA LYS A 700 -1.97 -2.83 27.91
C LYS A 700 -0.72 -2.05 28.27
N HIS A 701 0.40 -2.39 27.66
CA HIS A 701 1.60 -1.58 27.75
C HIS A 701 1.58 -0.51 26.65
N LEU A 702 1.29 0.73 27.05
CA LEU A 702 1.16 1.87 26.14
C LEU A 702 2.54 2.37 25.69
N LEU A 703 2.74 2.48 24.37
CA LEU A 703 3.80 3.30 23.79
C LEU A 703 3.32 4.74 23.74
N SER A 704 3.78 5.57 24.68
CA SER A 704 3.16 6.88 24.97
C SER A 704 3.80 8.07 24.27
N VAL A 705 4.84 7.91 23.44
CA VAL A 705 5.51 9.03 22.76
C VAL A 705 5.39 8.89 21.26
N GLN A 706 4.77 9.85 20.57
CA GLN A 706 4.62 9.89 19.12
C GLN A 706 5.72 10.74 18.46
N HIS A 707 6.29 10.25 17.36
CA HIS A 707 7.43 10.85 16.67
C HIS A 707 7.12 11.25 15.21
N ARG A 708 5.84 11.25 14.80
CA ARG A 708 5.42 11.36 13.41
C ARG A 708 4.64 12.64 13.11
N MET A 709 3.64 12.94 13.92
CA MET A 709 2.70 14.02 13.64
C MET A 709 3.24 15.32 14.22
N HIS A 710 3.10 16.43 13.48
CA HIS A 710 3.26 17.75 14.06
C HIS A 710 2.31 17.92 15.27
N PRO A 711 2.71 18.59 16.37
CA PRO A 711 1.89 18.73 17.59
C PRO A 711 0.47 19.27 17.35
N SER A 712 0.29 20.16 16.36
CA SER A 712 -1.05 20.67 16.00
C SER A 712 -1.98 19.60 15.40
N ILE A 713 -1.42 18.54 14.82
CA ILE A 713 -2.16 17.42 14.25
C ILE A 713 -2.46 16.39 15.35
N SER A 714 -1.46 16.02 16.16
CA SER A 714 -1.59 15.00 17.22
C SER A 714 -2.53 15.40 18.35
N LEU A 715 -2.68 16.71 18.61
CA LEU A 715 -3.45 17.26 19.73
C LEU A 715 -4.89 16.73 19.81
N PHE A 716 -5.64 16.82 18.71
CA PHE A 716 -7.05 16.39 18.70
C PHE A 716 -7.20 14.87 18.84
N PRO A 717 -6.50 14.03 18.04
CA PRO A 717 -6.56 12.59 18.22
C PRO A 717 -6.16 12.13 19.63
N ASN A 718 -5.11 12.71 20.20
CA ASN A 718 -4.65 12.40 21.55
C ASN A 718 -5.75 12.64 22.60
N ARG A 719 -6.39 13.81 22.55
CA ARG A 719 -7.48 14.17 23.47
C ARG A 719 -8.70 13.27 23.29
N GLU A 720 -9.13 13.02 22.06
CA GLU A 720 -10.42 12.37 21.79
C GLU A 720 -10.40 10.84 21.72
N PHE A 721 -9.26 10.22 21.39
CA PHE A 721 -9.15 8.76 21.22
C PHE A 721 -8.27 8.10 22.29
N TYR A 722 -7.28 8.81 22.82
CA TYR A 722 -6.27 8.25 23.73
C TYR A 722 -6.29 8.88 25.15
N GLY A 723 -7.23 9.79 25.42
CA GLY A 723 -7.42 10.39 26.74
C GLY A 723 -6.26 11.28 27.19
N GLY A 724 -5.50 11.87 26.26
CA GLY A 724 -4.37 12.75 26.58
C GLY A 724 -3.12 12.02 27.07
N GLN A 725 -3.04 10.70 26.93
CA GLN A 725 -1.91 9.88 27.42
C GLN A 725 -0.71 9.87 26.48
N ILE A 726 -0.82 10.46 25.28
CA ILE A 726 0.26 10.49 24.29
C ILE A 726 1.03 11.80 24.38
N LEU A 727 2.35 11.72 24.32
CA LEU A 727 3.29 12.83 24.33
C LEU A 727 3.88 13.00 22.93
N ASP A 728 4.21 14.23 22.56
CA ASP A 728 4.94 14.52 21.33
C ASP A 728 6.45 14.37 21.58
N GLY A 729 7.15 13.63 20.73
CA GLY A 729 8.60 13.44 20.80
C GLY A 729 9.38 14.73 20.49
N GLN A 730 10.62 14.83 20.99
CA GLN A 730 11.45 16.02 20.79
C GLN A 730 11.61 16.40 19.32
N ASN A 731 11.78 15.38 18.45
CA ASN A 731 11.95 15.57 17.01
C ASN A 731 10.79 16.32 16.34
N VAL A 732 9.54 16.16 16.80
CA VAL A 732 8.37 16.85 16.22
C VAL A 732 8.10 18.21 16.86
N GLN A 733 8.69 18.48 18.01
CA GLN A 733 8.59 19.76 18.72
C GLN A 733 9.60 20.80 18.21
N GLU A 734 10.64 20.36 17.52
CA GLU A 734 11.64 21.25 16.94
C GLU A 734 11.05 22.16 15.85
N ARG A 735 11.50 23.42 15.81
CA ARG A 735 11.05 24.39 14.79
C ARG A 735 11.39 23.96 13.37
N SER A 736 12.49 23.21 13.19
CA SER A 736 12.92 22.62 11.91
C SER A 736 11.92 21.59 11.36
N TYR A 737 11.11 20.98 12.24
CA TYR A 737 10.10 19.99 11.86
C TYR A 737 8.88 20.63 11.18
N SER A 738 8.57 21.88 11.52
CA SER A 738 7.47 22.62 10.91
C SER A 738 7.77 22.90 9.42
N ARG A 739 7.08 22.18 8.53
CA ARG A 739 7.14 22.40 7.08
C ARG A 739 5.92 23.18 6.61
N ARG A 740 6.12 24.08 5.64
CA ARG A 740 5.02 24.74 4.89
C ARG A 740 5.22 24.47 3.42
N PHE A 741 4.31 23.69 2.83
CA PHE A 741 4.35 23.34 1.43
C PHE A 741 3.67 24.38 0.54
N LEU A 742 2.66 25.08 1.06
CA LEU A 742 1.95 26.15 0.37
C LEU A 742 1.99 27.46 1.18
N GLN A 743 1.92 28.58 0.46
CA GLN A 743 1.84 29.93 1.03
C GLN A 743 0.36 30.27 1.28
N ASP A 744 -0.02 30.47 2.54
CA ASP A 744 -1.22 31.13 3.09
C ASP A 744 -1.42 30.61 4.53
N LYS A 745 -2.23 31.28 5.37
CA LYS A 745 -2.62 30.75 6.69
C LYS A 745 -3.53 29.53 6.58
N MET A 746 -4.31 29.43 5.50
CA MET A 746 -5.22 28.31 5.21
C MET A 746 -4.50 26.96 5.07
N TYR A 747 -3.21 26.97 4.72
CA TYR A 747 -2.39 25.78 4.52
C TYR A 747 -1.42 25.52 5.68
N GLY A 748 -1.89 25.75 6.91
CA GLY A 748 -1.13 25.48 8.13
C GLY A 748 -0.90 23.98 8.36
N CYS A 749 -0.16 23.63 9.41
CA CYS A 749 0.08 22.23 9.78
C CYS A 749 -1.22 21.46 10.09
N TYR A 750 -2.25 22.16 10.56
CA TYR A 750 -3.60 21.63 10.73
C TYR A 750 -4.60 22.71 10.33
N SER A 751 -5.47 22.41 9.36
CA SER A 751 -6.49 23.35 8.89
C SER A 751 -7.78 22.64 8.51
N PHE A 752 -8.91 23.23 8.87
CA PHE A 752 -10.22 22.87 8.36
C PHE A 752 -10.64 23.92 7.33
N ILE A 753 -10.90 23.48 6.10
CA ILE A 753 -11.26 24.32 4.95
C ILE A 753 -12.73 24.06 4.61
N ASN A 754 -13.59 25.01 4.95
CA ASN A 754 -15.02 24.93 4.74
C ASN A 754 -15.38 25.13 3.25
N VAL A 755 -16.06 24.15 2.68
CA VAL A 755 -16.65 24.18 1.34
C VAL A 755 -18.17 24.18 1.49
N ALA A 756 -18.74 25.36 1.69
CA ALA A 756 -20.15 25.53 2.03
C ALA A 756 -21.10 25.27 0.85
N GLN A 757 -20.64 25.50 -0.37
CA GLN A 757 -21.46 25.58 -1.58
C GLN A 757 -21.63 24.26 -2.33
N GLY A 758 -20.96 23.19 -1.93
CA GLY A 758 -21.06 21.90 -2.60
C GLY A 758 -22.44 21.25 -2.43
N LYS A 759 -22.72 20.25 -3.27
CA LYS A 759 -23.85 19.34 -3.09
C LYS A 759 -23.35 17.92 -3.35
N GLU A 760 -23.70 16.99 -2.48
CA GLU A 760 -23.40 15.58 -2.70
C GLU A 760 -24.30 14.99 -3.80
N ASP A 761 -23.72 14.15 -4.66
CA ASP A 761 -24.41 13.42 -5.72
C ASP A 761 -23.90 11.97 -5.80
N PHE A 762 -24.58 11.12 -6.57
CA PHE A 762 -24.18 9.73 -6.83
C PHE A 762 -23.45 9.61 -8.18
N ASP A 763 -22.47 8.72 -8.25
CA ASP A 763 -21.88 8.26 -9.50
C ASP A 763 -22.69 7.10 -10.12
N GLU A 764 -22.25 6.60 -11.28
CA GLU A 764 -22.87 5.46 -11.98
C GLU A 764 -22.89 4.17 -11.15
N ARG A 765 -22.04 4.07 -10.13
CA ARG A 765 -21.93 2.94 -9.21
C ARG A 765 -22.65 3.18 -7.88
N HIS A 766 -23.47 4.22 -7.80
CA HIS A 766 -24.17 4.66 -6.58
C HIS A 766 -23.22 5.00 -5.40
N SER A 767 -21.96 5.35 -5.68
CA SER A 767 -21.05 5.94 -4.71
C SER A 767 -21.28 7.45 -4.62
N ARG A 768 -21.07 8.04 -3.45
CA ARG A 768 -21.26 9.48 -3.23
C ARG A 768 -20.02 10.26 -3.65
N ARG A 769 -20.22 11.41 -4.29
CA ARG A 769 -19.17 12.37 -4.68
C ARG A 769 -19.61 13.81 -4.43
N ASN A 770 -18.64 14.72 -4.33
CA ASN A 770 -18.87 16.16 -4.24
C ASN A 770 -17.89 16.88 -5.18
N MET A 771 -18.39 17.27 -6.36
CA MET A 771 -17.55 17.85 -7.41
C MET A 771 -17.01 19.25 -7.07
N VAL A 772 -17.66 19.97 -6.14
CA VAL A 772 -17.16 21.26 -5.67
C VAL A 772 -15.98 21.07 -4.72
N GLU A 773 -16.05 20.08 -3.81
CA GLU A 773 -14.87 19.69 -3.01
C GLU A 773 -13.73 19.23 -3.93
N VAL A 774 -14.02 18.41 -4.96
CA VAL A 774 -13.01 17.95 -5.93
C VAL A 774 -12.34 19.13 -6.65
N ALA A 775 -13.11 20.15 -7.08
CA ALA A 775 -12.55 21.33 -7.73
C ALA A 775 -11.59 22.09 -6.80
N VAL A 776 -11.96 22.27 -5.53
CA VAL A 776 -11.08 22.89 -4.51
C VAL A 776 -9.84 22.04 -4.26
N VAL A 777 -9.98 20.70 -4.16
CA VAL A 777 -8.84 19.79 -3.99
C VAL A 777 -7.90 19.87 -5.19
N SER A 778 -8.43 19.89 -6.41
CA SER A 778 -7.65 19.97 -7.65
C SER A 778 -6.77 21.21 -7.66
N GLU A 779 -7.35 22.37 -7.37
CA GLU A 779 -6.62 23.65 -7.31
C GLU A 779 -5.51 23.66 -6.22
N ILE A 780 -5.73 22.97 -5.09
CA ILE A 780 -4.71 22.83 -4.05
C ILE A 780 -3.59 21.88 -4.50
N VAL A 781 -3.96 20.77 -5.15
CA VAL A 781 -3.06 19.71 -5.60
C VAL A 781 -2.18 20.15 -6.77
N GLU A 782 -2.67 21.02 -7.66
CA GLU A 782 -1.88 21.58 -8.77
C GLU A 782 -0.61 22.32 -8.28
N CYS A 783 -0.63 22.78 -7.03
CA CYS A 783 0.53 23.41 -6.39
C CYS A 783 1.48 22.41 -5.69
N LEU A 784 1.26 21.09 -5.81
CA LEU A 784 2.04 20.02 -5.16
C LEU A 784 2.71 19.10 -6.19
N TYR A 785 3.82 18.45 -5.80
CA TYR A 785 4.67 17.68 -6.72
C TYR A 785 4.11 16.31 -7.14
N LYS A 786 3.58 15.52 -6.20
CA LYS A 786 3.11 14.15 -6.44
C LYS A 786 1.89 13.86 -5.55
N VAL A 787 0.89 13.17 -6.11
CA VAL A 787 -0.34 12.84 -5.40
C VAL A 787 -0.71 11.38 -5.53
N SER A 788 -1.22 10.83 -4.42
CA SER A 788 -1.80 9.49 -4.28
C SER A 788 -3.21 9.65 -3.72
N VAL A 789 -4.19 9.01 -4.34
CA VAL A 789 -5.60 9.07 -3.92
C VAL A 789 -6.07 7.67 -3.53
N ARG A 790 -6.58 7.51 -2.31
CA ARG A 790 -7.12 6.25 -1.78
C ARG A 790 -8.23 6.54 -0.77
N THR A 791 -9.01 5.51 -0.43
CA THR A 791 -9.96 5.56 0.70
C THR A 791 -9.20 5.54 2.03
N VAL A 792 -9.83 5.99 3.12
CA VAL A 792 -9.23 5.94 4.47
C VAL A 792 -8.84 4.51 4.84
N ASP A 793 -9.72 3.56 4.57
CA ASP A 793 -9.51 2.14 4.85
C ASP A 793 -8.30 1.59 4.06
N GLY A 794 -8.14 1.98 2.78
CA GLY A 794 -6.96 1.64 1.96
C GLY A 794 -5.68 2.41 2.31
N PHE A 795 -5.77 3.41 3.20
CA PHE A 795 -4.63 4.19 3.71
C PHE A 795 -4.16 3.72 5.09
N GLN A 796 -4.83 2.74 5.69
CA GLN A 796 -4.43 2.18 6.96
C GLN A 796 -3.02 1.57 6.86
N GLY A 797 -2.19 1.86 7.86
CA GLY A 797 -0.75 1.56 7.84
C GLY A 797 0.12 2.54 7.03
N GLY A 798 -0.45 3.33 6.12
CA GLY A 798 0.27 4.37 5.37
C GLY A 798 0.45 5.69 6.13
N GLU A 799 1.36 6.53 5.65
CA GLU A 799 1.63 7.90 6.10
C GLU A 799 2.11 8.77 4.92
N GLU A 800 1.82 10.07 4.95
CA GLU A 800 2.33 11.04 3.97
C GLU A 800 2.68 12.37 4.64
N ASP A 801 3.51 13.16 3.96
CA ASP A 801 3.91 14.49 4.42
C ASP A 801 2.72 15.46 4.50
N VAL A 802 1.84 15.41 3.50
CA VAL A 802 0.62 16.22 3.40
C VAL A 802 -0.57 15.29 3.16
N ILE A 803 -1.62 15.42 3.98
CA ILE A 803 -2.88 14.71 3.78
C ILE A 803 -4.00 15.72 3.57
N ILE A 804 -4.76 15.51 2.50
CA ILE A 804 -5.99 16.23 2.20
C ILE A 804 -7.15 15.26 2.40
N ILE A 805 -8.04 15.55 3.35
CA ILE A 805 -9.26 14.75 3.59
C ILE A 805 -10.42 15.46 2.92
N SER A 806 -11.05 14.83 1.92
CA SER A 806 -12.39 15.23 1.46
C SER A 806 -13.44 14.47 2.27
N THR A 807 -14.35 15.20 2.88
CA THR A 807 -15.46 14.60 3.64
C THR A 807 -16.66 14.28 2.75
N VAL A 808 -16.78 14.87 1.56
CA VAL A 808 -17.83 14.62 0.55
C VAL A 808 -19.24 15.04 0.98
N ARG A 809 -19.62 14.80 2.24
CA ARG A 809 -20.99 14.92 2.73
C ARG A 809 -21.39 16.39 2.81
N CYS A 810 -22.40 16.74 2.02
CA CYS A 810 -23.05 18.04 2.07
C CYS A 810 -24.57 17.87 2.00
N ASN A 811 -25.24 17.97 3.16
CA ASN A 811 -26.70 17.93 3.28
C ASN A 811 -27.16 18.71 4.52
N GLY A 812 -28.34 19.34 4.43
CA GLY A 812 -28.89 20.15 5.51
C GLY A 812 -29.32 19.36 6.77
N ILE A 813 -29.36 18.02 6.69
CA ILE A 813 -29.87 17.15 7.75
C ILE A 813 -28.74 16.63 8.66
N GLY A 814 -27.47 16.81 8.26
CA GLY A 814 -26.31 16.33 9.02
C GLY A 814 -26.04 14.83 8.89
N SER A 815 -26.59 14.16 7.88
CA SER A 815 -26.28 12.75 7.63
C SER A 815 -24.85 12.63 7.12
N VAL A 816 -24.02 11.83 7.82
CA VAL A 816 -22.61 11.61 7.43
C VAL A 816 -22.29 10.13 7.12
N GLY A 817 -23.25 9.22 7.35
CA GLY A 817 -23.11 7.81 6.98
C GLY A 817 -21.88 7.20 7.63
N PHE A 818 -21.04 6.51 6.84
CA PHE A 818 -19.85 5.84 7.38
C PHE A 818 -18.79 6.75 8.02
N LEU A 819 -18.81 8.06 7.75
CA LEU A 819 -17.91 9.00 8.43
C LEU A 819 -18.17 9.09 9.94
N SER A 820 -19.34 8.66 10.42
CA SER A 820 -19.64 8.63 11.85
C SER A 820 -18.76 7.66 12.63
N ASN A 821 -18.13 6.69 11.95
CA ASN A 821 -17.25 5.71 12.58
C ASN A 821 -16.01 6.41 13.20
N ARG A 822 -15.89 6.28 14.53
CA ARG A 822 -14.81 6.90 15.31
C ARG A 822 -13.42 6.37 14.95
N GLN A 823 -13.29 5.07 14.70
CA GLN A 823 -12.02 4.44 14.35
C GLN A 823 -11.54 4.90 12.96
N ARG A 824 -12.46 5.01 11.99
CA ARG A 824 -12.16 5.58 10.67
C ARG A 824 -11.68 7.02 10.77
N ALA A 825 -12.34 7.85 11.59
CA ALA A 825 -11.91 9.22 11.81
C ALA A 825 -10.50 9.27 12.45
N ASN A 826 -10.21 8.41 13.43
CA ASN A 826 -8.87 8.32 14.03
C ASN A 826 -7.80 7.93 13.00
N VAL A 827 -8.07 6.94 12.13
CA VAL A 827 -7.16 6.59 11.03
C VAL A 827 -6.92 7.81 10.15
N ALA A 828 -7.98 8.45 9.63
CA ALA A 828 -7.88 9.58 8.72
C ALA A 828 -7.07 10.74 9.30
N LEU A 829 -7.34 11.12 10.55
CA LEU A 829 -6.70 12.26 11.23
C LEU A 829 -5.22 12.01 11.61
N THR A 830 -4.72 10.78 11.48
CA THR A 830 -3.38 10.38 11.94
C THR A 830 -2.46 9.90 10.82
N ARG A 831 -2.82 10.17 9.55
CA ARG A 831 -2.01 9.82 8.37
C ARG A 831 -0.95 10.87 8.03
N ALA A 832 -1.16 12.12 8.42
CA ALA A 832 -0.29 13.24 8.07
C ALA A 832 0.93 13.33 8.99
N ARG A 833 2.11 13.60 8.43
CA ARG A 833 3.33 13.94 9.19
C ARG A 833 3.37 15.44 9.49
N TYR A 834 3.28 16.27 8.46
CA TYR A 834 3.51 17.71 8.57
C TYR A 834 2.26 18.56 8.41
N CYS A 835 1.40 18.26 7.43
CA CYS A 835 0.21 19.06 7.13
C CYS A 835 -1.04 18.19 6.97
N LEU A 836 -2.09 18.53 7.72
CA LEU A 836 -3.41 17.93 7.60
C LEU A 836 -4.45 18.99 7.22
N TRP A 837 -5.01 18.88 6.02
CA TRP A 837 -6.06 19.78 5.52
C TRP A 837 -7.36 19.02 5.33
N ILE A 838 -8.39 19.41 6.08
CA ILE A 838 -9.70 18.76 6.06
C ILE A 838 -10.66 19.65 5.29
N LEU A 839 -11.17 19.16 4.17
CA LEU A 839 -12.16 19.83 3.34
C LEU A 839 -13.54 19.24 3.58
N GLY A 840 -14.51 20.10 3.88
CA GLY A 840 -15.86 19.65 4.14
C GLY A 840 -16.87 20.75 4.35
N ASN A 841 -18.14 20.36 4.38
CA ASN A 841 -19.24 21.26 4.65
C ASN A 841 -19.45 21.39 6.17
N GLU A 842 -19.18 22.58 6.71
CA GLU A 842 -19.35 22.87 8.14
C GLU A 842 -20.76 22.52 8.65
N GLY A 843 -21.80 23.01 7.98
CA GLY A 843 -23.19 22.84 8.42
C GLY A 843 -23.57 21.37 8.56
N THR A 844 -23.18 20.54 7.59
CA THR A 844 -23.43 19.09 7.60
C THR A 844 -22.68 18.41 8.74
N LEU A 845 -21.39 18.70 8.91
CA LEU A 845 -20.56 18.01 9.90
C LEU A 845 -20.91 18.42 11.34
N VAL A 846 -21.23 19.69 11.59
CA VAL A 846 -21.65 20.19 12.91
C VAL A 846 -23.00 19.59 13.31
N ASN A 847 -23.93 19.43 12.35
CA ASN A 847 -25.25 18.85 12.60
C ASN A 847 -25.23 17.31 12.71
N SER A 848 -24.11 16.67 12.42
CA SER A 848 -24.02 15.20 12.36
C SER A 848 -24.07 14.46 13.69
N ASN A 849 -23.93 15.17 14.82
CA ASN A 849 -23.76 14.58 16.16
C ASN A 849 -22.66 13.51 16.25
N SER A 850 -21.69 13.53 15.32
CA SER A 850 -20.57 12.59 15.27
C SER A 850 -19.28 13.23 15.80
N ILE A 851 -18.16 12.49 15.76
CA ILE A 851 -16.84 13.03 16.07
C ILE A 851 -16.47 14.24 15.20
N TRP A 852 -16.99 14.34 13.98
CA TRP A 852 -16.71 15.45 13.07
C TRP A 852 -17.24 16.79 13.56
N LYS A 853 -18.34 16.80 14.34
CA LYS A 853 -18.78 18.02 15.04
C LYS A 853 -17.68 18.55 15.96
N LYS A 854 -17.02 17.66 16.70
CA LYS A 854 -15.91 18.02 17.59
C LYS A 854 -14.68 18.46 16.80
N VAL A 855 -14.38 17.82 15.67
CA VAL A 855 -13.26 18.21 14.78
C VAL A 855 -13.44 19.66 14.29
N VAL A 856 -14.65 20.01 13.82
CA VAL A 856 -14.95 21.36 13.32
C VAL A 856 -14.87 22.39 14.45
N ASN A 857 -15.46 22.10 15.60
CA ASN A 857 -15.42 23.01 16.75
C ASN A 857 -13.98 23.22 17.25
N ASP A 858 -13.19 22.15 17.35
CA ASP A 858 -11.78 22.22 17.73
C ASP A 858 -10.94 23.05 16.75
N ALA A 859 -11.21 22.93 15.44
CA ALA A 859 -10.55 23.78 14.44
C ALA A 859 -10.90 25.26 14.61
N LYS A 860 -12.15 25.59 14.96
CA LYS A 860 -12.57 26.97 15.24
C LYS A 860 -11.92 27.51 16.51
N ASP A 861 -11.94 26.73 17.59
CA ASP A 861 -11.36 27.12 18.88
C ASP A 861 -9.85 27.40 18.78
N ARG A 862 -9.15 26.66 17.90
CA ARG A 862 -7.72 26.84 17.64
C ARG A 862 -7.39 27.88 16.56
N GLY A 863 -8.40 28.53 15.96
CA GLY A 863 -8.20 29.51 14.89
C GLY A 863 -7.66 28.91 13.58
N CYS A 864 -7.92 27.62 13.35
CA CYS A 864 -7.48 26.84 12.18
C CYS A 864 -8.64 26.55 11.20
N PHE A 865 -9.79 27.22 11.37
CA PHE A 865 -10.95 27.11 10.49
C PHE A 865 -10.91 28.24 9.45
N HIS A 866 -11.06 27.88 8.18
CA HIS A 866 -10.98 28.80 7.05
C HIS A 866 -12.11 28.52 6.05
N ASN A 867 -12.58 29.53 5.33
CA ASN A 867 -13.53 29.33 4.26
C ASN A 867 -12.84 29.31 2.90
N ALA A 868 -13.07 28.28 2.08
CA ALA A 868 -12.42 28.15 0.77
C ALA A 868 -12.68 29.38 -0.12
N HIS A 869 -13.90 29.90 -0.08
CA HIS A 869 -14.35 31.03 -0.90
C HIS A 869 -13.69 32.38 -0.54
N GLU A 870 -12.93 32.46 0.56
CA GLU A 870 -12.17 33.68 0.89
C GLU A 870 -10.93 33.84 0.00
N LYS A 871 -10.43 32.73 -0.58
CA LYS A 871 -9.28 32.75 -1.48
C LYS A 871 -9.74 32.82 -2.94
N LYS A 872 -9.22 33.79 -3.70
CA LYS A 872 -9.69 34.12 -5.05
C LYS A 872 -9.66 32.93 -6.02
N ASN A 873 -8.56 32.17 -6.07
CA ASN A 873 -8.44 31.01 -6.96
C ASN A 873 -9.43 29.90 -6.60
N LEU A 874 -9.59 29.57 -5.31
CA LEU A 874 -10.57 28.59 -4.84
C LEU A 874 -12.01 29.05 -5.11
N ALA A 875 -12.31 30.34 -4.93
CA ALA A 875 -13.62 30.90 -5.24
C ALA A 875 -13.98 30.77 -6.73
N HIS A 876 -13.00 30.99 -7.62
CA HIS A 876 -13.19 30.73 -9.06
C HIS A 876 -13.44 29.25 -9.34
N ALA A 877 -12.61 28.34 -8.79
CA ALA A 877 -12.79 26.90 -8.98
C ALA A 877 -14.16 26.39 -8.49
N ILE A 878 -14.65 26.91 -7.35
CA ILE A 878 -15.99 26.63 -6.84
C ILE A 878 -17.05 27.13 -7.83
N THR A 879 -16.90 28.34 -8.35
CA THR A 879 -17.86 28.96 -9.27
C THR A 879 -17.92 28.19 -10.59
N ASP A 880 -16.78 27.87 -11.19
CA ASP A 880 -16.70 27.08 -12.43
C ASP A 880 -17.36 25.70 -12.26
N SER A 881 -17.08 25.00 -11.16
CA SER A 881 -17.69 23.70 -10.87
C SER A 881 -19.22 23.79 -10.70
N LEU A 882 -19.73 24.82 -10.03
CA LEU A 882 -21.17 25.03 -9.88
C LEU A 882 -21.88 25.31 -11.22
N ILE A 883 -21.20 26.03 -12.12
CA ILE A 883 -21.68 26.29 -13.49
C ILE A 883 -21.76 24.97 -14.26
N ASP A 884 -20.69 24.18 -14.24
CA ASP A 884 -20.65 22.91 -14.97
C ASP A 884 -21.69 21.90 -14.48
N LEU A 885 -22.06 21.96 -13.20
CA LEU A 885 -23.09 21.11 -12.59
C LEU A 885 -24.53 21.63 -12.80
N ASN A 886 -24.73 22.77 -13.47
CA ASN A 886 -26.02 23.46 -13.62
C ASN A 886 -26.73 23.75 -12.26
N GLN A 887 -25.97 23.94 -11.17
CA GLN A 887 -26.52 24.15 -9.82
C GLN A 887 -26.74 25.65 -9.51
N LEU A 888 -27.43 26.33 -10.42
CA LEU A 888 -27.60 27.79 -10.43
C LEU A 888 -28.40 28.34 -9.25
N ASN A 889 -29.30 27.54 -8.68
CA ASN A 889 -30.08 27.91 -7.48
C ASN A 889 -29.19 28.05 -6.22
N VAL A 890 -27.97 27.51 -6.25
CA VAL A 890 -26.98 27.72 -5.17
C VAL A 890 -26.24 29.05 -5.41
N LEU A 891 -26.01 29.43 -6.67
CA LEU A 891 -25.47 30.74 -7.07
C LEU A 891 -26.44 31.90 -6.78
N THR A 892 -27.76 31.68 -6.78
CA THR A 892 -28.74 32.73 -6.45
C THR A 892 -28.70 33.14 -4.98
N ASN A 893 -28.27 32.25 -4.07
CA ASN A 893 -28.03 32.57 -2.65
C ASN A 893 -26.67 33.29 -2.43
N MET A 894 -25.90 33.55 -3.50
CA MET A 894 -24.50 34.02 -3.46
C MET A 894 -24.33 35.51 -3.78
N ASN A 895 -25.31 36.36 -3.43
CA ASN A 895 -25.14 37.82 -3.52
C ASN A 895 -23.87 38.33 -2.82
N SER A 896 -23.30 37.59 -1.86
CA SER A 896 -22.08 37.98 -1.14
C SER A 896 -20.75 37.61 -1.81
N LEU A 897 -20.76 36.70 -2.79
CA LEU A 897 -19.53 36.11 -3.35
C LEU A 897 -19.18 36.65 -4.73
N LEU A 898 -20.18 36.81 -5.61
CA LEU A 898 -20.02 37.43 -6.94
C LEU A 898 -19.86 38.96 -6.86
N PHE A 899 -20.36 39.59 -5.78
CA PHE A 899 -20.44 41.05 -5.63
C PHE A 899 -19.70 41.57 -4.38
N LYS A 900 -18.72 40.82 -3.85
CA LYS A 900 -17.97 41.23 -2.65
C LYS A 900 -17.26 42.57 -2.82
N GLU A 901 -16.83 42.88 -4.04
CA GLU A 901 -16.20 44.16 -4.43
C GLU A 901 -17.16 45.08 -5.20
N ALA A 902 -18.45 44.73 -5.31
CA ALA A 902 -19.41 45.51 -6.08
C ALA A 902 -19.69 46.86 -5.43
N ARG A 903 -19.68 47.91 -6.26
CA ARG A 903 -20.05 49.27 -5.84
C ARG A 903 -21.57 49.47 -5.86
N TRP A 904 -22.28 48.74 -6.71
CA TRP A 904 -23.74 48.80 -6.85
C TRP A 904 -24.41 47.60 -6.18
N LYS A 905 -25.52 47.85 -5.46
CA LYS A 905 -26.44 46.78 -5.05
C LYS A 905 -27.22 46.32 -6.29
N VAL A 906 -27.10 45.04 -6.62
CA VAL A 906 -27.78 44.41 -7.77
C VAL A 906 -28.99 43.64 -7.29
N CYS A 907 -30.12 43.82 -7.95
CA CYS A 907 -31.39 43.16 -7.69
C CYS A 907 -31.85 42.43 -8.95
N PHE A 908 -32.35 41.21 -8.81
CA PHE A 908 -32.79 40.38 -9.94
C PHE A 908 -34.30 40.16 -9.88
N ASN A 909 -34.96 40.22 -11.03
CA ASN A 909 -36.35 39.82 -11.17
C ASN A 909 -36.47 38.28 -11.36
N ASP A 910 -37.61 37.69 -11.05
CA ASP A 910 -37.83 36.25 -11.15
C ASP A 910 -37.72 35.73 -12.60
N ALA A 911 -38.03 36.58 -13.58
CA ALA A 911 -37.92 36.26 -15.00
C ALA A 911 -36.45 35.96 -15.40
N PHE A 912 -35.50 36.76 -14.91
CA PHE A 912 -34.08 36.56 -15.13
C PHE A 912 -33.61 35.17 -14.72
N TRP A 913 -33.99 34.70 -13.53
CA TRP A 913 -33.57 33.37 -13.06
C TRP A 913 -34.22 32.24 -13.86
N LYS A 914 -35.46 32.43 -14.33
CA LYS A 914 -36.11 31.48 -15.25
C LYS A 914 -35.40 31.40 -16.60
N SER A 915 -34.88 32.52 -17.11
CA SER A 915 -34.11 32.55 -18.36
C SER A 915 -32.71 31.96 -18.18
N MET A 916 -32.02 32.27 -17.08
CA MET A 916 -30.74 31.65 -16.73
C MET A 916 -30.83 30.11 -16.59
N ALA A 917 -31.91 29.60 -15.99
CA ALA A 917 -32.15 28.16 -15.86
C ALA A 917 -32.43 27.44 -17.19
N ARG A 918 -32.74 28.18 -18.27
CA ARG A 918 -32.98 27.61 -19.61
C ARG A 918 -31.72 27.46 -20.46
N PHE A 919 -30.62 28.11 -20.08
CA PHE A 919 -29.37 27.99 -20.83
C PHE A 919 -28.71 26.63 -20.60
N LYS A 920 -28.37 25.95 -21.68
CA LYS A 920 -27.55 24.73 -21.68
C LYS A 920 -26.08 24.99 -22.00
N ASN A 921 -25.73 26.24 -22.32
CA ASN A 921 -24.39 26.63 -22.79
C ASN A 921 -23.62 27.37 -21.69
N ASN A 922 -22.56 26.76 -21.18
CA ASN A 922 -21.73 27.29 -20.11
C ASN A 922 -20.98 28.57 -20.52
N GLU A 923 -20.68 28.78 -21.81
CA GLU A 923 -20.04 30.01 -22.28
C GLU A 923 -20.95 31.23 -22.21
N LEU A 924 -22.23 31.07 -22.55
CA LEU A 924 -23.22 32.13 -22.42
C LEU A 924 -23.37 32.51 -20.94
N PHE A 925 -23.38 31.51 -20.08
CA PHE A 925 -23.45 31.71 -18.64
C PHE A 925 -22.26 32.53 -18.10
N LYS A 926 -21.03 32.17 -18.50
CA LYS A 926 -19.81 32.92 -18.15
C LYS A 926 -19.83 34.36 -18.65
N LYS A 927 -20.32 34.59 -19.88
CA LYS A 927 -20.48 35.94 -20.43
C LYS A 927 -21.47 36.79 -19.63
N VAL A 928 -22.63 36.24 -19.26
CA VAL A 928 -23.62 36.93 -18.43
C VAL A 928 -23.03 37.32 -17.07
N LEU A 929 -22.33 36.40 -16.41
CA LEU A 929 -21.70 36.69 -15.11
C LEU A 929 -20.65 37.81 -15.23
N SER A 930 -19.80 37.78 -16.26
CA SER A 930 -18.82 38.84 -16.50
C SER A 930 -19.48 40.20 -16.75
N LEU A 931 -20.60 40.24 -17.49
CA LEU A 931 -21.37 41.47 -17.69
C LEU A 931 -21.94 42.00 -16.38
N LEU A 932 -22.46 41.12 -15.52
CA LEU A 932 -23.01 41.49 -14.22
C LEU A 932 -21.92 42.00 -13.26
N GLU A 933 -20.75 41.37 -13.23
CA GLU A 933 -19.61 41.81 -12.43
C GLU A 933 -19.17 43.22 -12.86
N ASN A 934 -18.93 43.44 -14.16
CA ASN A 934 -18.59 44.75 -14.71
C ASN A 934 -19.65 45.82 -14.40
N LEU A 935 -20.92 45.46 -14.56
CA LEU A 935 -22.05 46.35 -14.27
C LEU A 935 -22.10 46.73 -12.79
N SER A 936 -21.89 45.76 -11.89
CA SER A 936 -21.89 45.93 -10.44
C SER A 936 -20.71 46.77 -9.94
N CYS A 937 -19.57 46.72 -10.64
CA CYS A 937 -18.38 47.52 -10.35
C CYS A 937 -18.47 48.96 -10.89
N GLY A 938 -19.50 49.29 -11.65
CA GLY A 938 -19.73 50.63 -12.19
C GLY A 938 -19.25 50.84 -13.63
N GLN A 939 -18.75 49.80 -14.30
CA GLN A 939 -18.43 49.88 -15.72
C GLN A 939 -19.72 49.89 -16.54
N ARG A 940 -19.75 50.67 -17.62
CA ARG A 940 -20.91 50.77 -18.52
C ARG A 940 -20.49 50.49 -19.95
N GLN A 941 -21.35 49.79 -20.70
CA GLN A 941 -21.13 49.45 -22.11
C GLN A 941 -22.07 50.27 -23.01
N HIS A 942 -21.86 50.22 -24.31
CA HIS A 942 -22.74 50.87 -25.28
C HIS A 942 -24.11 50.19 -25.28
N ASP A 943 -25.16 50.97 -25.08
CA ASP A 943 -26.55 50.50 -25.05
C ASP A 943 -27.07 50.24 -26.46
N GLU A 944 -27.37 48.98 -26.79
CA GLU A 944 -27.89 48.58 -28.10
C GLU A 944 -29.42 48.77 -28.20
N CYS A 945 -30.11 48.99 -27.08
CA CYS A 945 -31.58 49.07 -27.05
C CYS A 945 -32.16 50.41 -27.54
N ARG A 946 -31.33 51.47 -27.61
CA ARG A 946 -31.76 52.81 -28.08
C ARG A 946 -32.27 52.85 -29.51
N ASN A 947 -31.83 51.93 -30.37
CA ASN A 947 -32.27 51.87 -31.76
C ASN A 947 -33.54 51.03 -31.95
N VAL A 948 -33.93 50.25 -30.94
CA VAL A 948 -35.07 49.31 -30.99
C VAL A 948 -36.30 49.90 -30.31
N ILE A 949 -36.09 50.63 -29.21
CA ILE A 949 -37.14 51.27 -28.42
C ILE A 949 -37.36 52.68 -28.98
N GLY A 950 -38.55 52.96 -29.52
CA GLY A 950 -38.88 54.27 -30.09
C GLY A 950 -38.61 55.43 -29.11
N HIS A 951 -38.09 56.55 -29.64
CA HIS A 951 -37.55 57.68 -28.88
C HIS A 951 -38.53 58.43 -27.96
N ASP A 952 -39.83 58.15 -28.01
CA ASP A 952 -40.88 58.95 -27.37
C ASP A 952 -41.49 58.30 -26.12
N ARG A 953 -40.79 57.33 -25.51
CA ARG A 953 -41.29 56.53 -24.37
C ARG A 953 -40.44 56.69 -23.11
N THR A 954 -41.09 56.62 -21.94
CA THR A 954 -40.44 56.76 -20.62
C THR A 954 -39.37 55.68 -20.38
N CYS A 955 -39.60 54.45 -20.85
CA CYS A 955 -38.64 53.35 -20.81
C CYS A 955 -37.34 53.62 -21.55
N SER A 956 -37.37 54.40 -22.64
CA SER A 956 -36.20 54.66 -23.48
C SER A 956 -35.07 55.38 -22.73
N HIS A 957 -35.39 55.98 -21.58
CA HIS A 957 -34.45 56.71 -20.74
C HIS A 957 -33.86 55.91 -19.56
N LEU A 958 -34.39 54.73 -19.24
CA LEU A 958 -33.99 53.95 -18.06
C LEU A 958 -33.59 52.50 -18.37
N LEU A 959 -34.24 51.86 -19.34
CA LEU A 959 -33.92 50.49 -19.74
C LEU A 959 -32.68 50.48 -20.63
N GLU A 960 -31.61 49.85 -20.18
CA GLU A 960 -30.39 49.61 -20.95
C GLU A 960 -30.25 48.11 -21.23
N CYS A 961 -29.69 47.76 -22.38
CA CYS A 961 -29.45 46.36 -22.74
C CYS A 961 -28.01 46.11 -23.16
N TYR A 962 -27.41 45.08 -22.58
CA TYR A 962 -26.08 44.61 -22.96
C TYR A 962 -26.15 43.33 -23.77
N ARG A 963 -25.35 43.25 -24.82
CA ARG A 963 -25.28 42.09 -25.68
C ARG A 963 -24.59 40.93 -24.97
N VAL A 964 -25.26 39.78 -24.91
CA VAL A 964 -24.70 38.53 -24.36
C VAL A 964 -24.12 37.68 -25.50
N ASP A 965 -24.85 37.54 -26.60
CA ASP A 965 -24.40 36.89 -27.83
C ASP A 965 -25.08 37.49 -29.09
N ASN A 966 -25.16 36.76 -30.20
CA ASN A 966 -25.80 37.24 -31.43
C ASN A 966 -27.33 37.28 -31.35
N GLN A 967 -27.95 36.62 -30.37
CA GLN A 967 -29.40 36.43 -30.27
C GLN A 967 -29.99 36.91 -28.95
N LEU A 968 -29.20 37.09 -27.90
CA LEU A 968 -29.66 37.37 -26.54
C LEU A 968 -29.02 38.63 -25.96
N HIS A 969 -29.84 39.38 -25.22
CA HIS A 969 -29.49 40.62 -24.56
C HIS A 969 -29.91 40.60 -23.10
N LEU A 970 -29.04 41.11 -22.23
CA LEU A 970 -29.28 41.32 -20.80
C LEU A 970 -29.97 42.67 -20.61
N ALA A 971 -31.24 42.66 -20.18
CA ALA A 971 -32.03 43.87 -19.95
C ALA A 971 -32.00 44.28 -18.48
N TRP A 972 -31.64 45.53 -18.20
CA TRP A 972 -31.52 46.05 -16.84
C TRP A 972 -31.81 47.57 -16.78
N PHE A 973 -32.08 48.10 -15.59
CA PHE A 973 -32.26 49.54 -15.36
C PHE A 973 -31.82 49.94 -13.95
N ILE A 974 -31.72 51.25 -13.70
CA ILE A 974 -31.45 51.81 -12.37
C ILE A 974 -32.77 52.10 -11.66
N ASP A 975 -32.92 51.63 -10.43
CA ASP A 975 -34.02 51.98 -9.53
C ASP A 975 -33.47 52.47 -8.18
N ILE A 976 -34.35 52.80 -7.25
CA ILE A 976 -34.01 53.28 -5.92
C ILE A 976 -34.62 52.34 -4.90
N ALA A 977 -33.81 51.89 -3.95
CA ALA A 977 -34.25 51.03 -2.85
C ALA A 977 -33.81 51.61 -1.50
N PRO A 978 -34.59 51.36 -0.42
CA PRO A 978 -34.16 51.68 0.93
C PRO A 978 -32.90 50.87 1.29
N MET A 979 -31.93 51.49 1.95
CA MET A 979 -30.79 50.77 2.54
C MET A 979 -31.19 50.17 3.89
N ASP A 980 -30.94 48.87 4.05
CA ASP A 980 -31.24 48.11 5.28
C ASP A 980 -30.61 48.80 6.50
N ASN A 981 -31.43 49.09 7.53
CA ASN A 981 -31.05 49.80 8.77
C ASN A 981 -30.52 51.25 8.61
N SER A 982 -30.93 51.99 7.56
CA SER A 982 -30.58 53.42 7.42
C SER A 982 -31.74 54.27 6.88
N HIS A 983 -31.84 55.54 7.28
CA HIS A 983 -32.81 56.52 6.76
C HIS A 983 -32.44 57.04 5.35
N TYR A 984 -31.81 56.21 4.51
CA TYR A 984 -31.36 56.60 3.17
C TYR A 984 -31.88 55.67 2.09
N TYR A 985 -32.24 56.26 0.96
CA TYR A 985 -32.43 55.62 -0.33
C TYR A 985 -31.10 55.54 -1.08
N THR A 986 -30.82 54.43 -1.74
CA THR A 986 -29.65 54.29 -2.64
C THR A 986 -30.11 53.85 -4.03
N GLN A 987 -29.35 54.26 -5.05
CA GLN A 987 -29.52 53.66 -6.37
C GLN A 987 -29.11 52.18 -6.35
N VAL A 988 -29.88 51.37 -7.06
CA VAL A 988 -29.66 49.94 -7.26
C VAL A 988 -29.79 49.58 -8.73
N VAL A 989 -29.03 48.59 -9.17
CA VAL A 989 -29.17 48.00 -10.50
C VAL A 989 -30.25 46.94 -10.43
N LYS A 990 -31.33 47.09 -11.19
CA LYS A 990 -32.36 46.06 -11.36
C LYS A 990 -32.16 45.34 -12.69
N VAL A 991 -31.74 44.08 -12.62
CA VAL A 991 -31.63 43.18 -13.75
C VAL A 991 -32.97 42.48 -13.95
N TRP A 992 -33.55 42.65 -15.13
CA TRP A 992 -34.92 42.22 -15.38
C TRP A 992 -34.99 40.83 -15.99
N ASP A 993 -34.33 40.60 -17.12
CA ASP A 993 -34.37 39.32 -17.84
C ASP A 993 -33.26 39.23 -18.90
N ILE A 994 -33.04 38.03 -19.47
CA ILE A 994 -32.18 37.79 -20.64
C ILE A 994 -33.06 37.27 -21.78
N LEU A 995 -33.17 38.05 -22.85
CA LEU A 995 -34.15 37.81 -23.90
C LEU A 995 -33.64 38.27 -25.28
N PRO A 996 -34.20 37.76 -26.38
CA PRO A 996 -33.84 38.22 -27.71
C PRO A 996 -34.33 39.65 -27.98
N LEU A 997 -33.62 40.36 -28.86
CA LEU A 997 -33.91 41.74 -29.24
C LEU A 997 -35.39 41.94 -29.68
N SER A 998 -35.98 40.93 -30.34
CA SER A 998 -37.39 40.94 -30.76
C SER A 998 -38.40 40.95 -29.60
N ALA A 999 -38.00 40.50 -28.41
CA ALA A 999 -38.83 40.48 -27.21
C ALA A 999 -38.61 41.72 -26.32
N VAL A 1000 -37.54 42.49 -26.55
CA VAL A 1000 -37.22 43.70 -25.78
C VAL A 1000 -38.34 44.73 -25.90
N GLN A 1001 -38.94 44.87 -27.08
CA GLN A 1001 -40.03 45.83 -27.28
C GLN A 1001 -41.25 45.53 -26.39
N LYS A 1002 -41.61 44.24 -26.25
CA LYS A 1002 -42.70 43.81 -25.36
C LYS A 1002 -42.36 44.05 -23.89
N LEU A 1003 -41.10 43.88 -23.52
CA LEU A 1003 -40.63 44.20 -22.17
C LEU A 1003 -40.70 45.71 -21.91
N ALA A 1004 -40.30 46.54 -22.87
CA ALA A 1004 -40.41 48.00 -22.78
C ALA A 1004 -41.88 48.44 -22.62
N ASP A 1005 -42.84 47.86 -23.35
CA ASP A 1005 -44.27 48.14 -23.17
C ASP A 1005 -44.74 47.87 -21.72
N GLN A 1006 -44.27 46.77 -21.11
CA GLN A 1006 -44.62 46.41 -19.73
C GLN A 1006 -43.98 47.33 -18.69
N LEU A 1007 -42.71 47.68 -18.90
CA LEU A 1007 -41.98 48.59 -18.02
C LEU A 1007 -42.50 50.03 -18.15
N ASP A 1008 -43.05 50.44 -19.29
CA ASP A 1008 -43.64 51.79 -19.46
C ASP A 1008 -44.84 51.99 -18.53
N VAL A 1009 -45.66 50.95 -18.37
CA VAL A 1009 -46.77 50.95 -17.40
C VAL A 1009 -46.24 51.03 -15.96
N MET A 1010 -45.16 50.31 -15.65
CA MET A 1010 -44.54 50.36 -14.32
C MET A 1010 -43.95 51.74 -14.01
N PHE A 1011 -43.18 52.30 -14.95
CA PHE A 1011 -42.54 53.60 -14.80
C PHE A 1011 -43.57 54.74 -14.82
N GLY A 1012 -44.73 54.55 -15.44
CA GLY A 1012 -45.87 55.47 -15.34
C GLY A 1012 -46.37 55.67 -13.91
N ASN A 1013 -46.11 54.70 -13.01
CA ASN A 1013 -46.45 54.82 -11.58
C ASN A 1013 -45.34 55.48 -10.73
N TYR A 1014 -44.23 55.90 -11.33
CA TYR A 1014 -43.13 56.55 -10.59
C TYR A 1014 -43.42 58.04 -10.43
N THR A 1015 -43.13 58.59 -9.26
CA THR A 1015 -43.15 60.04 -9.07
C THR A 1015 -42.04 60.70 -9.90
N VAL A 1016 -42.23 61.97 -10.26
CA VAL A 1016 -41.21 62.76 -11.00
C VAL A 1016 -39.88 62.78 -10.25
N ASP A 1017 -39.91 62.89 -8.92
CA ASP A 1017 -38.72 62.84 -8.08
C ASP A 1017 -38.01 61.47 -8.13
N LYS A 1018 -38.76 60.37 -8.01
CA LYS A 1018 -38.20 59.02 -8.15
C LYS A 1018 -37.57 58.83 -9.54
N MET A 1019 -38.26 59.28 -10.60
CA MET A 1019 -37.79 59.22 -11.98
C MET A 1019 -36.47 59.99 -12.17
N ASN A 1020 -36.38 61.21 -11.66
CA ASN A 1020 -35.18 62.04 -11.76
C ASN A 1020 -34.00 61.42 -11.01
N ARG A 1021 -34.23 60.84 -9.83
CA ARG A 1021 -33.20 60.16 -9.06
C ARG A 1021 -32.72 58.85 -9.71
N CYS A 1022 -33.58 58.12 -10.44
CA CYS A 1022 -33.16 56.94 -11.23
C CYS A 1022 -32.29 57.34 -12.43
N LYS A 1023 -32.58 58.48 -13.07
CA LYS A 1023 -31.82 59.00 -14.22
C LYS A 1023 -30.49 59.64 -13.86
N HIS A 1024 -30.29 60.00 -12.60
CA HIS A 1024 -29.11 60.72 -12.15
C HIS A 1024 -27.86 59.83 -12.26
N LYS A 1025 -26.85 60.26 -13.04
CA LYS A 1025 -25.58 59.55 -13.21
C LYS A 1025 -24.46 60.34 -12.54
N PHE A 1026 -23.75 59.69 -11.61
CA PHE A 1026 -22.57 60.25 -10.96
C PHE A 1026 -21.36 59.35 -11.25
N THR A 1027 -20.24 59.96 -11.66
CA THR A 1027 -19.05 59.26 -12.14
C THR A 1027 -17.83 59.60 -11.29
N GLU A 1028 -17.09 58.57 -10.87
CA GLU A 1028 -15.82 58.68 -10.17
C GLU A 1028 -14.73 58.07 -11.06
N GLY A 1029 -13.97 58.92 -11.76
CA GLY A 1029 -13.10 58.48 -12.86
C GLY A 1029 -13.91 57.90 -14.03
N ASN A 1030 -13.57 56.70 -14.48
CA ASN A 1030 -14.26 55.98 -15.57
C ASN A 1030 -15.42 55.09 -15.10
N LEU A 1031 -15.77 55.13 -13.81
CA LEU A 1031 -16.80 54.27 -13.22
C LEU A 1031 -18.01 55.10 -12.78
N VAL A 1032 -19.21 54.60 -13.05
CA VAL A 1032 -20.44 55.16 -12.50
C VAL A 1032 -20.64 54.58 -11.10
N VAL A 1033 -20.97 55.40 -10.11
CA VAL A 1033 -21.18 54.97 -8.71
C VAL A 1033 -22.58 55.35 -8.22
N PRO A 1034 -23.19 54.57 -7.30
CA PRO A 1034 -24.57 54.81 -6.88
C PRO A 1034 -24.67 56.00 -5.94
N MET A 1035 -25.73 56.79 -6.11
CA MET A 1035 -26.04 57.93 -5.26
C MET A 1035 -26.98 57.55 -4.11
N LYS A 1036 -26.86 58.31 -3.00
CA LYS A 1036 -27.66 58.12 -1.78
C LYS A 1036 -28.41 59.40 -1.41
N TRP A 1037 -29.64 59.26 -0.93
CA TRP A 1037 -30.50 60.37 -0.49
C TRP A 1037 -31.18 60.06 0.84
N PRO A 1038 -31.33 61.02 1.76
CA PRO A 1038 -32.12 60.82 2.97
C PRO A 1038 -33.62 60.64 2.64
N MET A 1039 -34.34 59.87 3.45
CA MET A 1039 -35.75 59.51 3.20
C MET A 1039 -36.75 60.67 3.40
N ASP A 1040 -36.38 61.72 4.13
CA ASP A 1040 -37.26 62.88 4.38
C ASP A 1040 -36.90 64.07 3.50
N SER A 1041 -37.76 64.35 2.53
CA SER A 1041 -37.90 65.67 1.91
C SER A 1041 -39.21 65.75 1.11
N SER A 1042 -40.34 65.76 1.80
CA SER A 1042 -41.57 66.32 1.21
C SER A 1042 -41.57 67.84 1.41
N SER A 1043 -41.39 68.56 0.29
CA SER A 1043 -41.90 69.92 0.03
C SER A 1043 -41.63 71.02 1.08
N GLN A 1044 -40.52 71.75 0.92
CA GLN A 1044 -40.45 73.22 1.04
C GLN A 1044 -39.08 73.77 0.59
N SER A 1045 -39.13 74.81 -0.25
CA SER A 1045 -38.01 75.68 -0.72
C SER A 1045 -37.01 75.12 -1.74
N LEU A 1046 -37.43 75.13 -3.01
CA LEU A 1046 -36.56 75.55 -4.10
C LEU A 1046 -36.50 77.08 -4.07
N THR A 1047 -35.54 77.63 -3.31
CA THR A 1047 -34.87 78.94 -3.53
C THR A 1047 -33.88 79.15 -2.39
N ASN A 1048 -32.62 79.43 -2.74
CA ASN A 1048 -31.47 79.75 -1.88
C ASN A 1048 -30.69 78.55 -1.32
N SER A 1049 -29.86 77.93 -2.16
CA SER A 1049 -28.40 77.94 -1.92
C SER A 1049 -27.69 77.35 -3.14
N LEU A 1050 -27.47 78.20 -4.14
CA LEU A 1050 -26.57 77.95 -5.28
C LEU A 1050 -25.20 78.59 -5.04
N ALA A 1051 -24.71 78.58 -3.79
CA ALA A 1051 -23.41 79.11 -3.45
C ALA A 1051 -22.85 78.42 -2.20
N SER A 1052 -22.16 77.29 -2.39
CA SER A 1052 -21.00 76.84 -1.59
C SER A 1052 -20.66 75.36 -1.80
N LEU A 1053 -20.51 74.90 -3.04
CA LEU A 1053 -19.78 73.66 -3.30
C LEU A 1053 -18.90 73.81 -4.54
N SER A 1054 -17.68 74.31 -4.32
CA SER A 1054 -16.54 73.98 -5.16
C SER A 1054 -15.27 73.87 -4.30
N LEU A 1055 -14.84 72.62 -4.11
CA LEU A 1055 -13.45 72.13 -4.17
C LEU A 1055 -12.38 72.83 -3.31
N ARG A 1056 -11.74 72.03 -2.44
CA ARG A 1056 -10.38 71.58 -2.76
C ARG A 1056 -9.96 70.30 -2.04
N GLU A 1057 -9.25 69.51 -2.82
CA GLU A 1057 -8.71 68.18 -2.61
C GLU A 1057 -7.51 68.17 -1.65
N GLY A 1058 -7.15 66.96 -1.19
CA GLY A 1058 -5.87 66.72 -0.55
C GLY A 1058 -5.61 65.25 -0.22
N TYR A 1059 -5.43 64.42 -1.25
CA TYR A 1059 -4.72 63.15 -1.13
C TYR A 1059 -3.30 63.39 -0.59
N LYS A 1060 -2.84 62.54 0.35
CA LYS A 1060 -1.40 62.31 0.52
C LYS A 1060 -1.09 60.82 0.51
N ALA A 1061 -0.26 60.49 -0.46
CA ALA A 1061 0.44 59.24 -0.66
C ALA A 1061 1.40 58.92 0.51
N TYR A 1062 1.65 57.63 0.71
CA TYR A 1062 2.83 57.15 1.42
C TYR A 1062 4.09 57.30 0.55
N PRO A 1063 5.25 57.60 1.16
CA PRO A 1063 6.51 57.20 0.58
C PRO A 1063 7.26 56.20 1.47
N THR A 1064 8.05 55.42 0.75
CA THR A 1064 9.06 54.44 1.13
C THR A 1064 10.21 54.98 1.97
N ASN A 1065 10.89 54.02 2.62
CA ASN A 1065 12.35 53.88 2.82
C ASN A 1065 13.03 54.17 4.17
N TYR A 1066 13.71 53.10 4.62
CA TYR A 1066 15.07 52.99 5.18
C TYR A 1066 15.49 53.56 6.55
N LYS A 1067 16.27 52.69 7.20
CA LYS A 1067 17.13 52.79 8.39
C LYS A 1067 17.85 54.12 8.60
N ASN A 1068 17.95 54.59 9.86
CA ASN A 1068 19.25 54.68 10.55
C ASN A 1068 19.13 54.97 12.07
N HIS A 1069 20.15 54.48 12.77
CA HIS A 1069 20.44 54.60 14.20
C HIS A 1069 20.55 56.05 14.71
N SER A 1070 20.10 56.31 15.95
CA SER A 1070 20.99 56.67 17.08
C SER A 1070 20.23 57.12 18.34
N LYS A 1071 20.40 56.35 19.41
CA LYS A 1071 20.60 56.70 20.83
C LYS A 1071 19.57 57.55 21.64
N PRO A 1072 19.60 57.39 22.98
CA PRO A 1072 18.43 57.50 23.86
C PRO A 1072 18.54 58.68 24.84
N GLN A 1073 17.47 58.98 25.57
CA GLN A 1073 17.52 59.40 26.99
C GLN A 1073 16.10 59.59 27.54
N THR A 1074 15.68 58.74 28.50
CA THR A 1074 15.47 59.05 29.92
C THR A 1074 14.30 59.98 30.23
N GLY A 1075 13.43 59.55 31.14
CA GLY A 1075 12.71 60.53 31.96
C GLY A 1075 11.34 60.14 32.47
N LYS A 1076 11.30 59.19 33.40
CA LYS A 1076 10.54 59.23 34.67
C LYS A 1076 9.04 59.58 34.68
N SER A 1077 8.38 58.69 35.43
CA SER A 1077 7.27 58.93 36.37
C SER A 1077 5.89 59.18 35.75
N GLY A 1078 4.82 58.53 36.18
CA GLY A 1078 4.64 57.59 37.28
C GLY A 1078 3.22 57.71 37.81
N ARG A 1079 2.65 56.56 38.23
CA ARG A 1079 1.43 56.40 39.05
C ARG A 1079 0.11 56.76 38.34
N ARG A 1080 -0.99 56.04 38.46
CA ARG A 1080 -1.48 54.97 39.39
C ARG A 1080 -2.69 54.32 38.67
N ARG A 1081 -2.88 52.99 38.73
CA ARG A 1081 -3.91 52.25 39.53
C ARG A 1081 -5.34 52.77 39.32
N ASN A 1082 -6.37 51.99 38.95
CA ASN A 1082 -6.78 50.60 39.22
C ASN A 1082 -7.66 50.12 38.03
N TRP A 1083 -7.60 48.87 37.56
CA TRP A 1083 -8.38 47.71 38.03
C TRP A 1083 -9.89 47.99 38.18
N ALA A 1084 -10.70 47.45 37.25
CA ALA A 1084 -11.67 46.40 37.58
C ALA A 1084 -12.35 45.85 36.31
N PHE A 1085 -12.46 44.53 36.30
CA PHE A 1085 -13.22 43.68 35.39
C PHE A 1085 -14.70 44.08 35.24
N LYS A 1086 -15.22 43.95 34.02
CA LYS A 1086 -16.31 43.02 33.71
C LYS A 1086 -16.29 42.65 32.24
#